data_AF-A0AAN5BZ06-F1
#
_entry.id   AF-A0AAN5BZ06-F1
#
_cell.length_a   1.000
_cell.length_b   1.000
_cell.length_c   1.000
_cell.angle_alpha   90.00
_cell.angle_beta   90.00
_cell.angle_gamma   90.00
#
_symmetry.space_group_name_H-M   'P 1'
#
loop_
_entity.id
_entity.type
_entity.pdbx_description
1 polymer ?
#
loop_
_entity_poly.entity_id
_entity_poly.type
_entity_poly.pdbx_seq_one_letter_code
_entity_poly.pdbx_strand_id
1 'polypeptide(L)'
;MTEQSGPTSFANHVDFCTLGMFILDDIDFGGTRPNVKNILGGAASFAVVGARLVAGKEHSHAVSWIVDVGSDFPSEVLDVINTWGTACVMREDNNRLTTRAWNGYGPNEKRGEHLTFFRMNSRKDTDGLDFKYLTPKLRLEPWMLSDSQVFSRTFHMVCSAGRCVSIVQNILQRREELRREGKAPSSSQASERPFFVWEPVPDLCTPEEQDKFFVANRVVDVVSPNELELGMMFGQPGWNEESEFGKDIVKRILDSGIGPNGNGHLVIRAGKDGSYTFSRGQRIWLPAYHQPDASANTPVVDPTGAGNSFLGALTQGMVTVDRAPAKIVGSVLAGSAVWERALEALGKQSYILSSLIFATVAAGFVVEQIGVPHLSTSTEERELWNGTEFTERVRLSNANHDRSHNSSVGPPVRGLSLDFSPAVKSSYNTDVETPTLNLHATPWAAQSYFRSFQSPSGFRFSTLTVAQMKRLQLQRWSSSVLSPRARTGGRLQQHLYYNLRRQSTVSPAPQAENEPLFEEQSLNSSTHIPQSSHFKYFLPSPPVEAARESAKLAALHARLYLPSRLPLETLARSLVDASADSNPNFNNEALATLGNDLLSHYTSEHLVCTYPRLPLTVIFAAMYAYVGPKSLAAMAKEWGVEMAAVPGGEVDPGLLQFKRVLPGTDVNAGPVTGTERPNEHRKSWRKSMTSRVVYDNEYGDPVGVSGESATPESQNTQGVTAEHANATFVRAVMGAIYLHAGRPAAKRFFEQHFLSRHLNISDLFNFSQPARDLSRLCARENFEPPVAKIISETGRKSRHPVFVVGIFSGQDKLGEGAGASLLEARSRAAVAALKGWYLYSPLNVRVPSSMEEEGAAPWKPVHVDLGEVIV
;
A
#
# COMPACT_ATOMS: atom_id res chain seq x y z
N MET A 1 48.74 -7.74 -42.09
CA MET A 1 49.65 -7.23 -41.05
C MET A 1 48.87 -7.21 -39.75
N THR A 2 49.30 -8.10 -38.84
CA THR A 2 48.92 -8.22 -37.41
C THR A 2 47.43 -8.36 -37.09
N GLU A 3 46.92 -9.58 -37.25
CA GLU A 3 45.80 -10.12 -36.47
C GLU A 3 46.21 -10.15 -34.99
N GLN A 4 45.57 -9.31 -34.16
CA GLN A 4 45.57 -9.51 -32.72
C GLN A 4 44.48 -10.53 -32.38
N SER A 5 44.92 -11.64 -31.82
CA SER A 5 44.12 -12.71 -31.23
C SER A 5 43.12 -12.14 -30.21
N GLY A 6 41.83 -12.16 -30.57
CA GLY A 6 40.74 -11.89 -29.62
C GLY A 6 40.62 -13.02 -28.58
N PRO A 7 40.15 -12.71 -27.36
CA PRO A 7 39.98 -13.71 -26.32
C PRO A 7 38.85 -14.68 -26.72
N THR A 8 39.14 -15.95 -26.50
CA THR A 8 38.30 -17.14 -26.71
C THR A 8 36.85 -16.97 -26.25
N SER A 9 35.91 -17.44 -27.08
CA SER A 9 34.48 -17.47 -26.82
C SER A 9 34.10 -18.28 -25.57
N PHE A 10 33.86 -17.61 -24.44
CA PHE A 10 33.09 -18.18 -23.35
C PHE A 10 31.62 -18.20 -23.78
N ALA A 11 31.07 -19.40 -24.03
CA ALA A 11 29.65 -19.55 -24.26
C ALA A 11 28.87 -19.01 -23.05
N ASN A 12 27.97 -18.04 -23.28
CA ASN A 12 27.16 -17.33 -22.29
C ASN A 12 26.25 -18.27 -21.47
N HIS A 13 26.80 -18.96 -20.48
CA HIS A 13 26.04 -19.82 -19.58
C HIS A 13 25.55 -19.02 -18.37
N VAL A 14 24.23 -18.79 -18.30
CA VAL A 14 23.56 -18.15 -17.16
C VAL A 14 22.94 -19.22 -16.26
N ASP A 15 23.22 -19.18 -14.96
CA ASP A 15 22.63 -20.05 -13.96
C ASP A 15 21.48 -19.40 -13.21
N PHE A 16 21.65 -18.13 -12.85
CA PHE A 16 20.73 -17.36 -12.04
C PHE A 16 20.29 -16.10 -12.76
N CYS A 17 18.99 -15.85 -12.72
CA CYS A 17 18.39 -14.62 -13.19
C CYS A 17 17.33 -14.12 -12.20
N THR A 18 17.34 -12.84 -11.85
CA THR A 18 16.30 -12.23 -11.01
C THR A 18 15.41 -11.29 -11.83
N LEU A 19 14.11 -11.37 -11.60
CA LEU A 19 13.09 -10.41 -12.05
C LEU A 19 12.65 -9.47 -10.92
N GLY A 20 13.36 -9.50 -9.79
CA GLY A 20 13.25 -8.49 -8.74
C GLY A 20 13.62 -7.11 -9.27
N MET A 21 13.16 -6.06 -8.60
CA MET A 21 13.45 -4.67 -8.99
C MET A 21 14.76 -4.19 -8.33
N PHE A 22 15.57 -3.46 -9.08
CA PHE A 22 16.65 -2.66 -8.56
C PHE A 22 16.11 -1.31 -8.05
N ILE A 23 16.52 -0.91 -6.84
CA ILE A 23 16.09 0.35 -6.21
C ILE A 23 17.30 0.99 -5.52
N LEU A 24 17.42 2.31 -5.62
CA LEU A 24 18.31 3.08 -4.75
C LEU A 24 17.52 3.57 -3.53
N ASP A 25 17.91 3.10 -2.35
CA ASP A 25 17.26 3.44 -1.10
C ASP A 25 17.91 4.66 -0.44
N ASP A 26 17.07 5.63 -0.06
CA ASP A 26 17.41 6.72 0.83
C ASP A 26 16.85 6.38 2.22
N ILE A 27 17.73 6.27 3.20
CA ILE A 27 17.41 5.81 4.54
C ILE A 27 17.49 6.98 5.52
N ASP A 28 16.36 7.23 6.19
CA ASP A 28 16.19 8.25 7.20
C ASP A 28 16.05 7.64 8.58
N PHE A 29 16.88 8.07 9.53
CA PHE A 29 16.88 7.54 10.89
C PHE A 29 16.11 8.41 11.89
N GLY A 30 15.29 9.36 11.42
CA GLY A 30 14.48 10.20 12.31
C GLY A 30 15.33 11.02 13.29
N GLY A 31 16.60 11.27 12.96
CA GLY A 31 17.55 12.02 13.77
C GLY A 31 18.39 11.20 14.77
N THR A 32 18.24 9.87 14.88
CA THR A 32 19.09 9.05 15.77
C THR A 32 20.51 8.88 15.25
N ARG A 33 20.68 8.84 13.93
CA ARG A 33 21.97 8.85 13.22
C ARG A 33 21.87 9.55 11.87
N PRO A 34 22.98 9.92 11.22
CA PRO A 34 22.94 10.58 9.91
C PRO A 34 22.23 9.75 8.85
N ASN A 35 21.36 10.40 8.08
CA ASN A 35 20.65 9.77 6.97
C ASN A 35 21.65 9.31 5.90
N VAL A 36 21.38 8.14 5.30
CA VAL A 36 22.26 7.54 4.29
C VAL A 36 21.50 7.45 2.98
N LYS A 37 22.10 7.91 1.89
CA LYS A 37 21.48 7.97 0.56
C LYS A 37 22.16 7.03 -0.42
N ASN A 38 21.49 6.75 -1.53
CA ASN A 38 22.02 5.91 -2.62
C ASN A 38 22.41 4.49 -2.15
N ILE A 39 21.73 3.95 -1.14
CA ILE A 39 21.98 2.58 -0.69
C ILE A 39 21.48 1.62 -1.76
N LEU A 40 22.32 0.64 -2.10
CA LEU A 40 21.94 -0.47 -2.98
C LEU A 40 20.81 -1.27 -2.32
N GLY A 41 19.61 -1.11 -2.88
CA GLY A 41 18.35 -1.62 -2.35
C GLY A 41 17.57 -2.42 -3.38
N GLY A 42 16.32 -2.72 -3.01
CA GLY A 42 15.41 -3.52 -3.84
C GLY A 42 15.75 -5.01 -3.91
N ALA A 43 14.74 -5.82 -4.25
CA ALA A 43 14.84 -7.27 -4.26
C ALA A 43 15.95 -7.81 -5.18
N ALA A 44 16.25 -7.12 -6.29
CA ALA A 44 17.27 -7.57 -7.24
C ALA A 44 18.68 -7.58 -6.63
N SER A 45 19.08 -6.46 -6.02
CA SER A 45 20.44 -6.24 -5.51
C SER A 45 20.80 -7.28 -4.44
N PHE A 46 19.91 -7.49 -3.47
CA PHE A 46 20.12 -8.47 -2.41
C PHE A 46 20.13 -9.91 -2.93
N ALA A 47 19.21 -10.27 -3.83
CA ALA A 47 19.18 -11.61 -4.41
C ALA A 47 20.44 -11.91 -5.24
N VAL A 48 20.96 -10.92 -5.97
CA VAL A 48 22.20 -11.06 -6.74
C VAL A 48 23.39 -11.25 -5.82
N VAL A 49 23.48 -10.51 -4.71
CA VAL A 49 24.55 -10.71 -3.71
C VAL A 49 24.49 -12.13 -3.12
N GLY A 50 23.30 -12.60 -2.74
CA GLY A 50 23.11 -13.97 -2.27
C GLY A 50 23.55 -15.02 -3.29
N ALA A 51 23.13 -14.86 -4.55
CA ALA A 51 23.56 -15.74 -5.63
C ALA A 51 25.09 -15.66 -5.87
N ARG A 52 25.67 -14.47 -5.76
CA ARG A 52 27.10 -14.23 -6.02
C ARG A 52 28.02 -14.83 -4.95
N LEU A 53 27.58 -14.81 -3.69
CA LEU A 53 28.23 -15.51 -2.58
C LEU A 53 28.34 -17.02 -2.88
N VAL A 54 27.25 -17.62 -3.38
CA VAL A 54 27.18 -19.05 -3.68
C VAL A 54 27.92 -19.43 -4.97
N ALA A 55 27.84 -18.60 -6.01
CA ALA A 55 28.54 -18.84 -7.26
C ALA A 55 30.07 -18.77 -7.09
N GLY A 56 30.56 -17.86 -6.24
CA GLY A 56 31.98 -17.59 -6.07
C GLY A 56 32.62 -16.91 -7.28
N LYS A 57 33.88 -16.50 -7.13
CA LYS A 57 34.66 -15.75 -8.14
C LYS A 57 34.64 -16.40 -9.53
N GLU A 58 34.87 -17.71 -9.58
CA GLU A 58 35.02 -18.47 -10.84
C GLU A 58 33.75 -18.50 -11.69
N HIS A 59 32.58 -18.40 -11.05
CA HIS A 59 31.28 -18.47 -11.71
C HIS A 59 30.47 -17.18 -11.55
N SER A 60 31.13 -16.06 -11.25
CA SER A 60 30.48 -14.77 -11.01
C SER A 60 29.61 -14.34 -12.19
N HIS A 61 30.08 -14.56 -13.42
CA HIS A 61 29.38 -14.24 -14.66
C HIS A 61 28.16 -15.15 -14.95
N ALA A 62 27.99 -16.26 -14.23
CA ALA A 62 26.78 -17.08 -14.34
C ALA A 62 25.57 -16.45 -13.63
N VAL A 63 25.80 -15.45 -12.76
CA VAL A 63 24.77 -14.65 -12.10
C VAL A 63 24.45 -13.45 -13.00
N SER A 64 23.24 -13.42 -13.57
CA SER A 64 22.80 -12.35 -14.47
C SER A 64 21.55 -11.65 -13.96
N TRP A 65 21.43 -10.36 -14.27
CA TRP A 65 20.33 -9.51 -13.83
C TRP A 65 20.29 -8.23 -14.67
N ILE A 66 19.23 -7.45 -14.50
CA ILE A 66 19.02 -6.20 -15.24
C ILE A 66 18.98 -5.04 -14.25
N VAL A 67 19.74 -3.99 -14.54
CA VAL A 67 19.74 -2.73 -13.80
C VAL A 67 19.27 -1.62 -14.73
N ASP A 68 18.16 -0.98 -14.38
CA ASP A 68 17.63 0.17 -15.11
C ASP A 68 18.25 1.46 -14.56
N VAL A 69 18.99 2.15 -15.44
CA VAL A 69 19.82 3.32 -15.12
C VAL A 69 19.14 4.57 -15.68
N GLY A 70 18.80 5.51 -14.81
CA GLY A 70 18.28 6.83 -15.21
C GLY A 70 19.38 7.88 -15.33
N SER A 71 19.00 9.11 -15.65
CA SER A 71 19.93 10.24 -15.82
C SER A 71 20.68 10.67 -14.54
N ASP A 72 20.27 10.15 -13.38
CA ASP A 72 20.75 10.51 -12.03
C ASP A 72 21.49 9.35 -11.32
N PHE A 73 21.92 8.33 -12.07
CA PHE A 73 22.55 7.14 -11.50
C PHE A 73 23.96 7.45 -10.95
N PRO A 74 24.24 7.19 -9.66
CA PRO A 74 25.55 7.52 -9.07
C PRO A 74 26.69 6.61 -9.57
N SER A 75 27.85 7.19 -9.91
CA SER A 75 29.03 6.43 -10.35
C SER A 75 29.59 5.51 -9.26
N GLU A 76 29.53 5.94 -8.00
CA GLU A 76 29.99 5.14 -6.86
C GLU A 76 29.22 3.82 -6.73
N VAL A 77 27.92 3.85 -7.03
CA VAL A 77 27.07 2.64 -7.01
C VAL A 77 27.41 1.73 -8.19
N LEU A 78 27.68 2.32 -9.35
CA LEU A 78 28.12 1.60 -10.54
C LEU A 78 29.44 0.85 -10.28
N ASP A 79 30.39 1.51 -9.62
CA ASP A 79 31.67 0.91 -9.24
C ASP A 79 31.48 -0.32 -8.35
N VAL A 80 30.61 -0.21 -7.33
CA VAL A 80 30.27 -1.35 -6.45
C VAL A 80 29.65 -2.51 -7.23
N ILE A 81 28.68 -2.25 -8.10
CA ILE A 81 28.04 -3.29 -8.93
C ILE A 81 29.08 -3.99 -9.81
N ASN A 82 30.00 -3.24 -10.40
CA ASN A 82 31.06 -3.76 -11.26
C ASN A 82 32.04 -4.66 -10.48
N THR A 83 32.32 -4.36 -9.21
CA THR A 83 33.21 -5.21 -8.39
C THR A 83 32.69 -6.63 -8.20
N TRP A 84 31.38 -6.86 -8.30
CA TRP A 84 30.80 -8.19 -8.17
C TRP A 84 31.12 -9.11 -9.34
N GLY A 85 31.56 -8.58 -10.49
CA GLY A 85 31.92 -9.39 -11.66
C GLY A 85 30.77 -10.23 -12.20
N THR A 86 29.52 -9.75 -12.04
CA THR A 86 28.32 -10.45 -12.51
C THR A 86 28.03 -10.14 -13.98
N ALA A 87 27.20 -10.95 -14.65
CA ALA A 87 26.68 -10.63 -15.98
C ALA A 87 25.51 -9.64 -15.88
N CYS A 88 25.78 -8.44 -15.34
CA CYS A 88 24.82 -7.36 -15.18
C CYS A 88 24.54 -6.68 -16.53
N VAL A 89 23.27 -6.63 -16.93
CA VAL A 89 22.83 -5.89 -18.13
C VAL A 89 22.29 -4.54 -17.69
N MET A 90 23.05 -3.47 -17.96
CA MET A 90 22.62 -2.11 -17.68
C MET A 90 21.78 -1.57 -18.85
N ARG A 91 20.59 -1.05 -18.54
CA ARG A 91 19.71 -0.42 -19.52
C ARG A 91 19.56 1.05 -19.17
N GLU A 92 20.20 1.89 -19.97
CA GLU A 92 20.19 3.33 -19.79
C GLU A 92 18.97 3.97 -20.44
N ASP A 93 18.28 4.83 -19.70
CA ASP A 93 17.22 5.70 -20.22
C ASP A 93 17.36 7.12 -19.63
N ASN A 94 17.97 7.99 -20.44
CA ASN A 94 18.22 9.39 -20.07
C ASN A 94 16.96 10.25 -19.95
N ASN A 95 15.78 9.73 -20.29
CA ASN A 95 14.50 10.46 -20.16
C ASN A 95 13.82 10.25 -18.80
N ARG A 96 14.39 9.42 -17.92
CA ARG A 96 13.82 9.12 -16.61
C ARG A 96 14.88 9.17 -15.51
N LEU A 97 14.39 9.29 -14.28
CA LEU A 97 15.20 9.06 -13.08
C LEU A 97 15.26 7.57 -12.75
N THR A 98 16.36 7.18 -12.11
CA THR A 98 16.60 5.86 -11.53
C THR A 98 15.56 5.59 -10.45
N THR A 99 15.05 4.35 -10.38
CA THR A 99 14.05 4.01 -9.36
C THR A 99 14.66 4.16 -7.96
N ARG A 100 14.10 5.07 -7.16
CA ARG A 100 14.47 5.38 -5.78
C ARG A 100 13.32 5.15 -4.82
N ALA A 101 13.64 4.74 -3.60
CA ALA A 101 12.69 4.68 -2.49
C ALA A 101 13.28 5.30 -1.23
N TRP A 102 12.42 5.89 -0.42
CA TRP A 102 12.71 6.40 0.90
C TRP A 102 12.29 5.36 1.92
N ASN A 103 13.10 5.23 2.98
CA ASN A 103 12.81 4.37 4.09
C ASN A 103 13.02 5.10 5.42
N GLY A 104 12.02 5.10 6.29
CA GLY A 104 12.08 5.69 7.63
C GLY A 104 12.38 4.65 8.71
N TYR A 105 13.21 5.00 9.70
CA TYR A 105 13.33 4.27 10.96
C TYR A 105 12.69 5.07 12.09
N GLY A 106 11.75 4.44 12.81
CA GLY A 106 11.19 5.00 14.04
C GLY A 106 12.14 4.89 15.25
N PRO A 107 11.73 5.42 16.42
CA PRO A 107 12.55 5.52 17.64
C PRO A 107 13.12 4.21 18.21
N ASN A 108 12.70 3.05 17.70
CA ASN A 108 13.11 1.72 18.18
C ASN A 108 14.16 1.03 17.28
N GLU A 109 14.83 1.76 16.39
CA GLU A 109 15.99 1.30 15.57
C GLU A 109 15.84 -0.01 14.77
N LYS A 110 14.64 -0.60 14.73
CA LYS A 110 14.34 -1.83 13.98
C LYS A 110 13.37 -1.53 12.85
N ARG A 111 13.86 -1.61 11.61
CA ARG A 111 13.02 -1.79 10.44
C ARG A 111 12.50 -3.22 10.48
N GLY A 112 11.19 -3.42 10.64
CA GLY A 112 10.56 -4.73 10.41
C GLY A 112 9.69 -5.32 11.52
N GLU A 113 9.75 -4.86 12.79
CA GLU A 113 8.88 -5.42 13.85
C GLU A 113 7.60 -4.59 14.08
N HIS A 114 7.51 -3.36 13.55
CA HIS A 114 6.31 -2.51 13.64
C HIS A 114 5.31 -2.73 12.49
N LEU A 115 5.48 -3.79 11.70
CA LEU A 115 4.75 -4.01 10.45
C LEU A 115 3.34 -4.61 10.60
N THR A 116 2.90 -5.01 11.79
CA THR A 116 1.66 -5.83 11.88
C THR A 116 0.61 -5.42 12.91
N PHE A 117 0.88 -4.51 13.86
CA PHE A 117 -0.20 -4.05 14.74
C PHE A 117 -1.07 -2.95 14.11
N PHE A 118 -0.52 -2.17 13.17
CA PHE A 118 -1.26 -1.09 12.50
C PHE A 118 -1.97 -1.50 11.20
N ARG A 119 -1.58 -2.62 10.57
CA ARG A 119 -2.10 -3.01 9.25
C ARG A 119 -3.45 -3.73 9.30
N MET A 120 -3.82 -4.32 10.45
CA MET A 120 -5.15 -4.94 10.62
C MET A 120 -6.31 -3.94 10.72
N ASN A 121 -6.06 -2.63 10.87
CA ASN A 121 -7.13 -1.63 11.06
C ASN A 121 -7.14 -0.48 10.04
N SER A 122 -6.28 -0.49 9.02
CA SER A 122 -6.26 0.59 8.01
C SER A 122 -6.86 0.13 6.69
N ARG A 123 -8.00 0.73 6.32
CA ARG A 123 -8.47 0.78 4.93
C ARG A 123 -7.35 1.43 4.09
N LYS A 124 -6.73 0.62 3.22
CA LYS A 124 -6.02 0.90 1.95
C LYS A 124 -5.17 2.17 1.68
N ASP A 125 -5.10 3.20 2.52
CA ASP A 125 -4.39 4.46 2.23
C ASP A 125 -3.43 4.91 3.35
N THR A 126 -2.87 3.99 4.13
CA THR A 126 -1.59 4.24 4.81
C THR A 126 -0.46 3.70 3.94
N ASP A 127 0.13 4.58 3.11
CA ASP A 127 1.53 4.42 2.70
C ASP A 127 2.30 4.08 3.98
N GLY A 128 2.92 2.89 4.02
CA GLY A 128 3.59 2.40 5.21
C GLY A 128 4.52 3.48 5.75
N LEU A 129 4.36 3.82 7.04
CA LEU A 129 5.07 4.90 7.73
C LEU A 129 6.61 4.86 7.59
N ASP A 130 7.16 3.77 7.04
CA ASP A 130 8.59 3.48 6.96
C ASP A 130 9.10 3.18 5.53
N PHE A 131 8.28 3.20 4.46
CA PHE A 131 8.73 2.95 3.07
C PHE A 131 7.88 3.69 2.01
N LYS A 132 8.51 4.42 1.09
CA LYS A 132 7.84 5.14 -0.01
C LYS A 132 8.70 5.25 -1.26
N TYR A 133 8.16 4.98 -2.45
CA TYR A 133 8.87 5.26 -3.70
C TYR A 133 9.01 6.77 -3.94
N LEU A 134 10.23 7.22 -4.23
CA LEU A 134 10.53 8.63 -4.55
C LEU A 134 10.42 8.93 -6.05
N THR A 135 10.53 7.89 -6.88
CA THR A 135 10.44 7.99 -8.35
C THR A 135 9.60 6.85 -8.92
N PRO A 136 9.04 6.96 -10.14
CA PRO A 136 8.22 5.91 -10.74
C PRO A 136 8.92 4.55 -10.85
N LYS A 137 8.25 3.50 -10.38
CA LYS A 137 8.74 2.11 -10.48
C LYS A 137 8.85 1.65 -11.94
N LEU A 138 9.95 1.00 -12.30
CA LEU A 138 10.08 0.26 -13.56
C LEU A 138 10.08 -1.24 -13.26
N ARG A 139 9.03 -1.92 -13.72
CA ARG A 139 8.91 -3.37 -13.52
C ARG A 139 9.61 -4.08 -14.67
N LEU A 140 10.47 -5.05 -14.33
CA LEU A 140 11.05 -5.98 -15.30
C LEU A 140 10.00 -6.96 -15.81
N GLU A 141 10.01 -7.23 -17.09
CA GLU A 141 9.03 -8.13 -17.72
C GLU A 141 9.74 -9.20 -18.56
N PRO A 142 9.17 -10.39 -18.76
CA PRO A 142 9.87 -11.51 -19.41
C PRO A 142 10.41 -11.22 -20.82
N TRP A 143 9.74 -10.35 -21.59
CA TRP A 143 10.19 -9.94 -22.93
C TRP A 143 11.45 -9.05 -22.89
N MET A 144 11.77 -8.47 -21.73
CA MET A 144 12.96 -7.64 -21.53
C MET A 144 14.24 -8.45 -21.34
N LEU A 145 14.11 -9.74 -21.01
CA LEU A 145 15.27 -10.62 -20.84
C LEU A 145 16.01 -10.80 -22.17
N SER A 146 17.33 -10.85 -22.13
CA SER A 146 18.13 -11.29 -23.28
C SER A 146 17.92 -12.79 -23.53
N ASP A 147 18.26 -13.26 -24.73
CA ASP A 147 18.10 -14.69 -25.08
C ASP A 147 18.94 -15.59 -24.15
N SER A 148 20.13 -15.15 -23.74
CA SER A 148 20.94 -15.89 -22.74
C SER A 148 20.26 -15.95 -21.37
N GLN A 149 19.66 -14.86 -20.90
CA GLN A 149 18.93 -14.81 -19.63
C GLN A 149 17.67 -15.68 -19.65
N VAL A 150 16.96 -15.75 -20.78
CA VAL A 150 15.80 -16.65 -20.94
C VAL A 150 16.19 -18.11 -20.75
N PHE A 151 17.41 -18.48 -21.12
CA PHE A 151 17.95 -19.82 -20.89
C PHE A 151 18.60 -20.03 -19.52
N SER A 152 18.51 -19.07 -18.59
CA SER A 152 18.92 -19.24 -17.19
C SER A 152 18.35 -20.54 -16.60
N ARG A 153 19.15 -21.23 -15.77
CA ARG A 153 18.72 -22.46 -15.10
C ARG A 153 17.75 -22.19 -13.96
N THR A 154 17.81 -21.00 -13.39
CA THR A 154 17.02 -20.62 -12.21
C THR A 154 16.52 -19.18 -12.32
N PHE A 155 15.35 -18.93 -11.76
CA PHE A 155 14.70 -17.62 -11.73
C PHE A 155 14.22 -17.27 -10.32
N HIS A 156 14.65 -16.12 -9.84
CA HIS A 156 14.13 -15.49 -8.63
C HIS A 156 13.13 -14.39 -8.99
N MET A 157 11.97 -14.36 -8.32
CA MET A 157 10.97 -13.31 -8.56
C MET A 157 10.18 -12.94 -7.31
N VAL A 158 10.00 -11.63 -7.14
CA VAL A 158 9.13 -11.03 -6.12
C VAL A 158 7.97 -10.35 -6.83
N CYS A 159 6.76 -10.93 -6.75
CA CYS A 159 5.60 -10.43 -7.48
C CYS A 159 4.27 -10.95 -6.94
N SER A 160 3.15 -10.42 -7.47
CA SER A 160 1.81 -10.95 -7.18
C SER A 160 1.63 -12.35 -7.75
N ALA A 161 0.72 -13.14 -7.17
CA ALA A 161 0.45 -14.51 -7.61
C ALA A 161 0.05 -14.59 -9.10
N GLY A 162 -0.82 -13.69 -9.57
CA GLY A 162 -1.20 -13.63 -10.98
C GLY A 162 -0.02 -13.30 -11.91
N ARG A 163 0.90 -12.42 -11.48
CA ARG A 163 2.10 -12.09 -12.26
C ARG A 163 3.12 -13.22 -12.25
N CYS A 164 3.26 -13.95 -11.14
CA CYS A 164 4.10 -15.14 -11.05
C CYS A 164 3.73 -16.15 -12.15
N VAL A 165 2.44 -16.47 -12.26
CA VAL A 165 1.92 -17.37 -13.32
C VAL A 165 2.27 -16.86 -14.72
N SER A 166 2.02 -15.57 -14.98
CA SER A 166 2.34 -14.95 -16.26
C SER A 166 3.84 -15.03 -16.60
N ILE A 167 4.72 -14.73 -15.64
CA ILE A 167 6.17 -14.76 -15.83
C ILE A 167 6.64 -16.16 -16.22
N VAL A 168 6.23 -17.19 -15.46
CA VAL A 168 6.61 -18.58 -15.73
C VAL A 168 6.16 -19.00 -17.13
N GLN A 169 4.91 -18.71 -17.49
CA GLN A 169 4.37 -19.06 -18.81
C GLN A 169 5.12 -18.37 -19.95
N ASN A 170 5.37 -17.06 -19.84
CA ASN A 170 6.08 -16.29 -20.88
C ASN A 170 7.53 -16.76 -21.05
N ILE A 171 8.25 -17.06 -19.97
CA ILE A 171 9.63 -17.57 -20.05
C ILE A 171 9.66 -18.94 -20.73
N LEU A 172 8.76 -19.86 -20.35
CA LEU A 172 8.70 -21.19 -20.93
C LEU A 172 8.30 -21.13 -22.41
N GLN A 173 7.34 -20.28 -22.76
CA GLN A 173 6.94 -20.05 -24.15
C GLN A 173 8.13 -19.50 -24.97
N ARG A 174 8.81 -18.47 -24.49
CA ARG A 174 9.94 -17.86 -25.20
C ARG A 174 11.12 -18.84 -25.36
N ARG A 175 11.39 -19.70 -24.37
CA ARG A 175 12.37 -20.78 -24.50
C ARG A 175 12.01 -21.75 -25.63
N GLU A 176 10.74 -22.10 -25.76
CA GLU A 176 10.26 -22.99 -26.82
C GLU A 176 10.35 -22.36 -28.21
N GLU A 177 10.02 -21.07 -28.33
CA GLU A 177 10.17 -20.30 -29.56
C GLU A 177 11.63 -20.25 -30.01
N LEU A 178 12.55 -19.91 -29.10
CA LEU A 178 13.99 -19.86 -29.40
C LEU A 178 14.58 -21.24 -29.76
N ARG A 179 14.06 -22.33 -29.17
CA ARG A 179 14.43 -23.71 -29.57
C ARG A 179 14.00 -24.01 -31.00
N ARG A 180 12.77 -23.66 -31.37
CA ARG A 180 12.26 -23.86 -32.72
C ARG A 180 13.03 -23.06 -33.76
N GLU A 181 13.53 -21.88 -33.39
CA GLU A 181 14.39 -21.04 -34.22
C GLU A 181 15.85 -21.51 -34.32
N GLY A 182 16.22 -22.60 -33.62
CA GLY A 182 17.61 -23.08 -33.59
C GLY A 182 18.57 -22.17 -32.82
N LYS A 183 18.05 -21.25 -32.00
CA LYS A 183 18.82 -20.31 -31.16
C LYS A 183 19.05 -20.82 -29.73
N ALA A 184 18.57 -22.01 -29.41
CA ALA A 184 18.81 -22.60 -28.10
C ALA A 184 20.29 -22.99 -27.93
N PRO A 185 20.86 -22.79 -26.73
CA PRO A 185 22.21 -23.28 -26.43
C PRO A 185 22.31 -24.80 -26.63
N SER A 186 23.47 -25.27 -27.07
CA SER A 186 23.72 -26.70 -27.32
C SER A 186 23.92 -27.54 -26.05
N SER A 187 23.79 -26.95 -24.86
CA SER A 187 23.95 -27.67 -23.58
C SER A 187 22.71 -28.51 -23.28
N SER A 188 22.91 -29.71 -22.71
CA SER A 188 21.81 -30.58 -22.25
C SER A 188 20.88 -29.88 -21.25
N GLN A 189 21.44 -28.96 -20.45
CA GLN A 189 20.74 -28.17 -19.44
C GLN A 189 19.79 -27.12 -20.05
N ALA A 190 20.02 -26.67 -21.29
CA ALA A 190 19.11 -25.76 -21.99
C ALA A 190 17.78 -26.43 -22.39
N SER A 191 17.74 -27.77 -22.39
CA SER A 191 16.53 -28.57 -22.65
C SER A 191 15.69 -28.79 -21.39
N GLU A 192 16.26 -28.64 -20.20
CA GLU A 192 15.57 -28.84 -18.92
C GLU A 192 14.66 -27.65 -18.58
N ARG A 193 13.57 -27.89 -17.82
CA ARG A 193 12.74 -26.82 -17.25
C ARG A 193 13.57 -26.10 -16.17
N PRO A 194 13.62 -24.76 -16.16
CA PRO A 194 14.38 -24.06 -15.14
C PRO A 194 13.63 -24.07 -13.81
N PHE A 195 14.33 -23.87 -12.70
CA PHE A 195 13.71 -23.72 -11.39
C PHE A 195 13.16 -22.31 -11.21
N PHE A 196 11.96 -22.19 -10.65
CA PHE A 196 11.35 -20.91 -10.30
C PHE A 196 11.17 -20.81 -8.79
N VAL A 197 11.75 -19.77 -8.20
CA VAL A 197 11.66 -19.44 -6.77
C VAL A 197 10.89 -18.13 -6.65
N TRP A 198 9.75 -18.18 -5.96
CA TRP A 198 8.81 -17.06 -5.89
C TRP A 198 8.55 -16.62 -4.45
N GLU A 199 8.67 -15.31 -4.23
CA GLU A 199 8.22 -14.61 -3.02
C GLU A 199 6.96 -13.78 -3.35
N PRO A 200 5.85 -13.96 -2.62
CA PRO A 200 4.68 -13.10 -2.77
C PRO A 200 4.97 -11.68 -2.27
N VAL A 201 4.45 -10.67 -2.96
CA VAL A 201 4.61 -9.28 -2.51
C VAL A 201 3.79 -9.02 -1.24
N PRO A 202 4.35 -8.30 -0.24
CA PRO A 202 3.66 -8.04 1.03
C PRO A 202 2.27 -7.43 0.87
N ASP A 203 2.09 -6.50 -0.07
CA ASP A 203 0.84 -5.75 -0.26
C ASP A 203 -0.35 -6.59 -0.73
N LEU A 204 -0.10 -7.81 -1.22
CA LEU A 204 -1.13 -8.73 -1.73
C LEU A 204 -1.17 -10.04 -0.94
N CYS A 205 -0.54 -10.07 0.24
CA CYS A 205 -0.69 -11.17 1.18
C CYS A 205 -1.97 -11.00 2.00
N THR A 206 -3.13 -11.08 1.33
CA THR A 206 -4.45 -10.93 1.95
C THR A 206 -5.34 -12.14 1.67
N PRO A 207 -6.37 -12.41 2.51
CA PRO A 207 -7.26 -13.56 2.33
C PRO A 207 -7.93 -13.63 0.95
N GLU A 208 -8.17 -12.50 0.30
CA GLU A 208 -8.81 -12.43 -1.02
C GLU A 208 -7.92 -12.95 -2.15
N GLU A 209 -6.60 -13.02 -1.96
CA GLU A 209 -5.64 -13.47 -2.96
C GLU A 209 -5.30 -14.97 -2.83
N GLN A 210 -5.85 -15.68 -1.84
CA GLN A 210 -5.56 -17.11 -1.58
C GLN A 210 -5.73 -18.02 -2.80
N ASP A 211 -6.83 -17.86 -3.55
CA ASP A 211 -7.10 -18.71 -4.70
C ASP A 211 -6.03 -18.57 -5.77
N LYS A 212 -5.59 -17.33 -6.04
CA LYS A 212 -4.51 -17.04 -6.98
C LYS A 212 -3.17 -17.55 -6.45
N PHE A 213 -2.93 -17.43 -5.14
CA PHE A 213 -1.75 -17.99 -4.48
C PHE A 213 -1.64 -19.51 -4.72
N PHE A 214 -2.71 -20.27 -4.51
CA PHE A 214 -2.72 -21.71 -4.79
C PHE A 214 -2.50 -22.04 -6.27
N VAL A 215 -3.01 -21.23 -7.20
CA VAL A 215 -2.73 -21.39 -8.64
C VAL A 215 -1.26 -21.15 -8.95
N ALA A 216 -0.65 -20.12 -8.36
CA ALA A 216 0.76 -19.81 -8.54
C ALA A 216 1.69 -20.89 -7.97
N ASN A 217 1.34 -21.50 -6.83
CA ASN A 217 2.12 -22.57 -6.22
C ASN A 217 2.39 -23.75 -7.17
N ARG A 218 1.43 -24.06 -8.05
CA ARG A 218 1.52 -25.19 -8.99
C ARG A 218 2.51 -24.97 -10.14
N VAL A 219 2.94 -23.74 -10.39
CA VAL A 219 3.83 -23.42 -11.52
C VAL A 219 5.28 -23.14 -11.10
N VAL A 220 5.56 -23.03 -9.79
CA VAL A 220 6.89 -22.74 -9.24
C VAL A 220 7.44 -23.90 -8.42
N ASP A 221 8.76 -23.97 -8.29
CA ASP A 221 9.45 -25.06 -7.59
C ASP A 221 9.62 -24.77 -6.10
N VAL A 222 9.74 -23.48 -5.75
CA VAL A 222 9.79 -23.00 -4.37
C VAL A 222 8.87 -21.80 -4.19
N VAL A 223 8.04 -21.84 -3.15
CA VAL A 223 7.23 -20.72 -2.68
C VAL A 223 7.80 -20.27 -1.35
N SER A 224 8.19 -19.00 -1.21
CA SER A 224 8.87 -18.52 0.00
C SER A 224 8.32 -17.21 0.59
N PRO A 225 7.17 -17.28 1.27
CA PRO A 225 6.68 -16.16 2.07
C PRO A 225 7.53 -15.99 3.33
N ASN A 226 7.53 -14.79 3.89
CA ASN A 226 7.91 -14.61 5.29
C ASN A 226 6.76 -15.04 6.22
N GLU A 227 7.06 -15.28 7.49
CA GLU A 227 6.06 -15.76 8.47
C GLU A 227 4.85 -14.82 8.63
N LEU A 228 5.06 -13.50 8.53
CA LEU A 228 3.99 -12.51 8.64
C LEU A 228 3.12 -12.49 7.38
N GLU A 229 3.74 -12.48 6.20
CA GLU A 229 3.07 -12.61 4.90
C GLU A 229 2.20 -13.87 4.84
N LEU A 230 2.74 -14.99 5.30
CA LEU A 230 1.99 -16.24 5.34
C LEU A 230 0.82 -16.16 6.31
N GLY A 231 1.02 -15.61 7.51
CA GLY A 231 -0.08 -15.35 8.45
C GLY A 231 -1.18 -14.51 7.81
N MET A 232 -0.81 -13.36 7.23
CA MET A 232 -1.76 -12.40 6.66
C MET A 232 -2.53 -12.96 5.47
N MET A 233 -1.86 -13.72 4.60
CA MET A 233 -2.50 -14.43 3.47
C MET A 233 -3.66 -15.31 3.95
N PHE A 234 -3.59 -15.83 5.18
CA PHE A 234 -4.60 -16.70 5.78
C PHE A 234 -5.37 -16.04 6.95
N GLY A 235 -5.32 -14.71 7.07
CA GLY A 235 -6.14 -13.95 8.02
C GLY A 235 -5.62 -13.91 9.46
N GLN A 236 -4.35 -14.20 9.69
CA GLN A 236 -3.68 -14.08 11.00
C GLN A 236 -2.57 -13.02 10.97
N PRO A 237 -2.14 -12.47 12.13
CA PRO A 237 -1.07 -11.49 12.18
C PRO A 237 0.32 -12.07 11.85
N GLY A 238 0.48 -13.39 11.93
CA GLY A 238 1.70 -14.10 11.59
C GLY A 238 1.49 -15.61 11.62
N TRP A 239 2.45 -16.35 11.06
CA TRP A 239 2.51 -17.81 11.10
C TRP A 239 3.42 -18.27 12.23
N ASN A 240 3.04 -19.38 12.89
CA ASN A 240 3.84 -20.02 13.93
C ASN A 240 3.76 -21.54 13.75
N GLU A 241 4.92 -22.20 13.71
CA GLU A 241 5.04 -23.65 13.50
C GLU A 241 4.30 -24.49 14.57
N GLU A 242 4.37 -24.10 15.83
CA GLU A 242 3.83 -24.89 16.94
C GLU A 242 2.30 -24.84 17.00
N SER A 243 1.70 -23.80 16.41
CA SER A 243 0.26 -23.58 16.40
C SER A 243 -0.48 -24.58 15.50
N GLU A 244 -1.64 -25.05 15.94
CA GLU A 244 -2.50 -25.92 15.13
C GLU A 244 -2.91 -25.27 13.80
N PHE A 245 -3.16 -23.96 13.85
CA PHE A 245 -3.44 -23.16 12.66
C PHE A 245 -2.27 -23.14 11.67
N GLY A 246 -1.05 -22.94 12.17
CA GLY A 246 0.16 -22.93 11.34
C GLY A 246 0.40 -24.28 10.66
N LYS A 247 0.18 -25.39 11.38
CA LYS A 247 0.25 -26.76 10.83
C LYS A 247 -0.82 -26.99 9.77
N ASP A 248 -2.05 -26.53 9.99
CA ASP A 248 -3.17 -26.67 9.05
C ASP A 248 -2.93 -25.91 7.74
N ILE A 249 -2.42 -24.67 7.80
CA ILE A 249 -2.04 -23.91 6.58
C ILE A 249 -0.98 -24.66 5.78
N VAL A 250 0.10 -25.09 6.44
CA VAL A 250 1.19 -25.78 5.77
C VAL A 250 0.66 -27.02 5.07
N LYS A 251 -0.19 -27.80 5.76
CA LYS A 251 -0.86 -28.96 5.17
C LYS A 251 -1.71 -28.58 3.96
N ARG A 252 -2.58 -27.57 4.08
CA ARG A 252 -3.42 -27.09 2.97
C ARG A 252 -2.61 -26.65 1.75
N ILE A 253 -1.45 -26.00 1.97
CA ILE A 253 -0.54 -25.59 0.89
C ILE A 253 0.10 -26.80 0.22
N LEU A 254 0.62 -27.76 0.99
CA LEU A 254 1.23 -28.97 0.42
C LEU A 254 0.22 -29.85 -0.32
N ASP A 255 -1.01 -29.95 0.21
CA ASP A 255 -2.12 -30.69 -0.41
C ASP A 255 -2.55 -30.05 -1.73
N SER A 256 -2.51 -28.71 -1.83
CA SER A 256 -2.80 -27.98 -3.07
C SER A 256 -1.82 -28.27 -4.23
N GLY A 257 -0.62 -28.75 -3.88
CA GLY A 257 0.49 -29.08 -4.78
C GLY A 257 1.39 -27.88 -5.08
N ILE A 258 2.70 -28.04 -4.83
CA ILE A 258 3.73 -27.07 -5.24
C ILE A 258 4.51 -27.65 -6.42
N GLY A 259 4.66 -26.85 -7.48
CA GLY A 259 5.32 -27.24 -8.72
C GLY A 259 4.50 -28.17 -9.61
N PRO A 260 4.95 -28.40 -10.86
CA PRO A 260 4.18 -29.11 -11.88
C PRO A 260 3.78 -30.54 -11.47
N ASN A 261 4.60 -31.18 -10.64
CA ASN A 261 4.41 -32.55 -10.16
C ASN A 261 3.96 -32.62 -8.69
N GLY A 262 3.73 -31.47 -8.03
CA GLY A 262 3.37 -31.42 -6.61
C GLY A 262 4.53 -31.72 -5.64
N ASN A 263 5.77 -31.80 -6.12
CA ASN A 263 6.96 -32.14 -5.34
C ASN A 263 7.80 -30.92 -4.95
N GLY A 264 7.32 -29.69 -5.16
CA GLY A 264 8.04 -28.46 -4.78
C GLY A 264 8.07 -28.23 -3.27
N HIS A 265 8.70 -27.12 -2.87
CA HIS A 265 8.95 -26.79 -1.47
C HIS A 265 8.24 -25.49 -1.05
N LEU A 266 7.69 -25.50 0.17
CA LEU A 266 7.29 -24.28 0.89
C LEU A 266 8.43 -23.91 1.83
N VAL A 267 9.04 -22.74 1.64
CA VAL A 267 10.17 -22.26 2.47
C VAL A 267 9.73 -21.00 3.21
N ILE A 268 9.36 -21.12 4.47
CA ILE A 268 8.91 -20.00 5.30
C ILE A 268 10.13 -19.34 5.95
N ARG A 269 10.35 -18.06 5.67
CA ARG A 269 11.41 -17.26 6.30
C ARG A 269 10.89 -16.66 7.59
N ALA A 270 11.50 -17.04 8.71
CA ALA A 270 11.02 -16.78 10.08
C ALA A 270 11.99 -15.90 10.89
N GLY A 271 12.65 -14.93 10.24
CA GLY A 271 13.52 -13.95 10.89
C GLY A 271 14.56 -14.57 11.85
N LYS A 272 14.42 -14.30 13.15
CA LYS A 272 15.29 -14.79 14.22
C LYS A 272 15.23 -16.32 14.41
N ASP A 273 14.10 -16.93 14.08
CA ASP A 273 13.88 -18.37 14.18
C ASP A 273 14.48 -19.10 12.96
N GLY A 274 14.98 -18.36 11.96
CA GLY A 274 15.65 -18.88 10.79
C GLY A 274 14.68 -19.20 9.66
N SER A 275 14.63 -20.45 9.21
CA SER A 275 13.74 -20.87 8.13
C SER A 275 13.19 -22.28 8.32
N TYR A 276 11.94 -22.45 7.89
CA TYR A 276 11.24 -23.72 7.89
C TYR A 276 10.93 -24.14 6.46
N THR A 277 11.37 -25.33 6.07
CA THR A 277 11.10 -25.89 4.74
C THR A 277 10.24 -27.13 4.85
N PHE A 278 9.16 -27.14 4.07
CA PHE A 278 8.20 -28.22 4.02
C PHE A 278 8.08 -28.77 2.59
N SER A 279 8.02 -30.09 2.49
CA SER A 279 7.65 -30.83 1.27
C SER A 279 6.68 -31.95 1.64
N ARG A 280 6.20 -32.71 0.65
CA ARG A 280 5.32 -33.87 0.91
C ARG A 280 6.07 -34.94 1.70
N GLY A 281 5.89 -34.93 3.02
CA GLY A 281 6.46 -35.91 3.95
C GLY A 281 7.79 -35.52 4.58
N GLN A 282 8.24 -34.27 4.45
CA GLN A 282 9.48 -33.81 5.09
C GLN A 282 9.34 -32.41 5.67
N ARG A 283 10.03 -32.19 6.78
CA ARG A 283 10.16 -30.91 7.48
C ARG A 283 11.62 -30.69 7.86
N ILE A 284 12.15 -29.55 7.43
CA ILE A 284 13.53 -29.13 7.68
C ILE A 284 13.48 -27.78 8.37
N TRP A 285 14.11 -27.67 9.54
CA TRP A 285 14.31 -26.39 10.20
C TRP A 285 15.79 -26.05 10.27
N LEU A 286 16.14 -24.84 9.81
CA LEU A 286 17.46 -24.25 9.98
C LEU A 286 17.37 -23.00 10.85
N PRO A 287 18.13 -22.91 11.96
CA PRO A 287 18.20 -21.68 12.75
C PRO A 287 18.84 -20.56 11.94
N ALA A 288 18.55 -19.31 12.30
CA ALA A 288 19.25 -18.14 11.75
C ALA A 288 20.76 -18.25 12.06
N TYR A 289 21.61 -17.76 11.15
CA TYR A 289 23.07 -17.83 11.31
C TYR A 289 23.53 -17.14 12.61
N HIS A 290 23.00 -15.94 12.87
CA HIS A 290 23.20 -15.23 14.13
C HIS A 290 22.06 -15.59 15.08
N GLN A 291 22.38 -16.31 16.15
CA GLN A 291 21.45 -16.62 17.24
C GLN A 291 21.63 -15.63 18.38
N PRO A 292 20.54 -15.16 19.02
CA PRO A 292 20.65 -14.26 20.16
C PRO A 292 21.25 -15.00 21.36
N ASP A 293 22.48 -14.65 21.73
CA ASP A 293 23.08 -15.08 23.00
C ASP A 293 22.71 -14.05 24.09
N ALA A 294 22.31 -14.52 25.27
CA ALA A 294 21.81 -13.68 26.37
C ALA A 294 22.90 -12.77 26.98
N SER A 295 24.16 -12.90 26.52
CA SER A 295 25.33 -12.23 27.10
C SER A 295 26.24 -11.48 26.11
N ALA A 296 25.92 -11.45 24.81
CA ALA A 296 26.75 -10.81 23.78
C ALA A 296 25.98 -9.79 22.92
N ASN A 297 26.68 -8.73 22.48
CA ASN A 297 26.18 -7.85 21.43
C ASN A 297 25.90 -8.66 20.16
N THR A 298 24.67 -8.62 19.67
CA THR A 298 24.32 -9.25 18.39
C THR A 298 24.99 -8.51 17.23
N PRO A 299 25.64 -9.20 16.27
CA PRO A 299 26.20 -8.58 15.07
C PRO A 299 25.13 -8.14 14.07
N VAL A 300 23.83 -8.35 14.36
CA VAL A 300 22.71 -7.93 13.51
C VAL A 300 22.50 -6.42 13.62
N VAL A 301 22.69 -5.71 12.50
CA VAL A 301 22.53 -4.25 12.37
C VAL A 301 21.26 -3.87 11.59
N ASP A 302 20.95 -4.52 10.48
CA ASP A 302 19.77 -4.23 9.65
C ASP A 302 19.23 -5.51 8.98
N PRO A 303 18.01 -5.97 9.31
CA PRO A 303 17.46 -7.19 8.72
C PRO A 303 17.01 -7.02 7.25
N THR A 304 17.07 -5.81 6.70
CA THR A 304 16.58 -5.51 5.35
C THR A 304 17.32 -6.28 4.28
N GLY A 305 16.57 -6.85 3.33
CA GLY A 305 17.18 -7.54 2.19
C GLY A 305 17.72 -8.93 2.51
N ALA A 306 17.84 -9.31 3.78
CA ALA A 306 18.29 -10.64 4.19
C ALA A 306 17.42 -11.75 3.60
N GLY A 307 16.10 -11.54 3.52
CA GLY A 307 15.17 -12.45 2.86
C GLY A 307 15.44 -12.62 1.36
N ASN A 308 15.69 -11.53 0.64
CA ASN A 308 16.00 -11.58 -0.79
C ASN A 308 17.38 -12.23 -1.03
N SER A 309 18.38 -11.96 -0.19
CA SER A 309 19.69 -12.61 -0.24
C SER A 309 19.60 -14.10 0.04
N PHE A 310 18.79 -14.49 1.05
CA PHE A 310 18.46 -15.88 1.32
C PHE A 310 17.90 -16.56 0.06
N LEU A 311 16.94 -15.94 -0.61
CA LEU A 311 16.34 -16.51 -1.83
C LEU A 311 17.31 -16.52 -3.00
N GLY A 312 18.16 -15.51 -3.16
CA GLY A 312 19.23 -15.50 -4.16
C GLY A 312 20.18 -16.68 -4.01
N ALA A 313 20.68 -16.88 -2.79
CA ALA A 313 21.58 -17.99 -2.44
C ALA A 313 20.89 -19.36 -2.54
N LEU A 314 19.63 -19.48 -2.10
CA LEU A 314 18.82 -20.68 -2.26
C LEU A 314 18.70 -21.04 -3.75
N THR A 315 18.32 -20.07 -4.58
CA THR A 315 18.06 -20.24 -6.01
C THR A 315 19.34 -20.65 -6.75
N GLN A 316 20.47 -19.97 -6.51
CA GLN A 316 21.76 -20.36 -7.08
C GLN A 316 22.24 -21.72 -6.55
N GLY A 317 21.99 -22.01 -5.26
CA GLY A 317 22.37 -23.26 -4.60
C GLY A 317 21.80 -24.50 -5.29
N MET A 318 20.57 -24.41 -5.81
CA MET A 318 19.86 -25.52 -6.46
C MET A 318 20.59 -26.05 -7.71
N VAL A 319 21.51 -25.28 -8.29
CA VAL A 319 22.29 -25.65 -9.48
C VAL A 319 23.80 -25.69 -9.23
N THR A 320 24.22 -25.66 -7.96
CA THR A 320 25.62 -25.50 -7.52
C THR A 320 26.25 -26.79 -6.96
N VAL A 321 25.63 -27.95 -7.22
CA VAL A 321 25.98 -29.26 -6.62
C VAL A 321 27.47 -29.63 -6.76
N ASP A 322 28.13 -29.27 -7.86
CA ASP A 322 29.53 -29.65 -8.13
C ASP A 322 30.58 -28.59 -7.76
N ARG A 323 30.17 -27.47 -7.13
CA ARG A 323 31.08 -26.35 -6.81
C ARG A 323 31.64 -26.42 -5.40
N ALA A 324 32.65 -25.59 -5.13
CA ALA A 324 33.39 -25.57 -3.87
C ALA A 324 32.48 -25.46 -2.62
N PRO A 325 31.46 -24.58 -2.55
CA PRO A 325 30.57 -24.53 -1.37
C PRO A 325 29.82 -25.84 -1.10
N ALA A 326 29.32 -26.51 -2.14
CA ALA A 326 28.60 -27.78 -2.02
C ALA A 326 29.53 -28.94 -1.62
N LYS A 327 30.74 -28.98 -2.18
CA LYS A 327 31.78 -29.93 -1.79
C LYS A 327 32.18 -29.77 -0.32
N ILE A 328 32.27 -28.53 0.17
CA ILE A 328 32.58 -28.24 1.58
C ILE A 328 31.47 -28.75 2.48
N VAL A 329 30.20 -28.43 2.20
CA VAL A 329 29.05 -28.95 2.97
C VAL A 329 29.08 -30.47 3.00
N GLY A 330 29.23 -31.12 1.84
CA GLY A 330 29.33 -32.57 1.74
C GLY A 330 30.50 -33.15 2.55
N SER A 331 31.66 -32.49 2.56
CA SER A 331 32.83 -32.93 3.32
C SER A 331 32.71 -32.73 4.83
N VAL A 332 32.09 -31.63 5.28
CA VAL A 332 31.93 -31.29 6.71
C VAL A 332 30.87 -32.16 7.35
N LEU A 333 29.83 -32.50 6.59
CA LEU A 333 28.73 -33.36 7.05
C LEU A 333 28.93 -34.84 6.66
N ALA A 334 30.08 -35.19 6.08
CA ALA A 334 30.44 -36.57 5.78
C ALA A 334 30.52 -37.38 7.08
N GLY A 335 29.61 -38.35 7.25
CA GLY A 335 29.48 -39.16 8.46
C GLY A 335 28.38 -38.72 9.42
N SER A 336 27.65 -37.63 9.15
CA SER A 336 26.45 -37.29 9.92
C SER A 336 25.28 -38.20 9.51
N ALA A 337 24.85 -39.09 10.41
CA ALA A 337 23.70 -39.98 10.19
C ALA A 337 22.38 -39.21 9.95
N VAL A 338 22.29 -37.96 10.41
CA VAL A 338 21.14 -37.09 10.13
C VAL A 338 21.19 -36.59 8.69
N TRP A 339 22.36 -36.16 8.24
CA TRP A 339 22.59 -35.71 6.86
C TRP A 339 22.41 -36.83 5.84
N GLU A 340 22.97 -38.02 6.07
CA GLU A 340 22.85 -39.16 5.17
C GLU A 340 21.38 -39.61 5.00
N ARG A 341 20.63 -39.73 6.10
CA ARG A 341 19.18 -40.01 6.03
C ARG A 341 18.41 -38.94 5.27
N ALA A 342 18.80 -37.67 5.41
CA ALA A 342 18.17 -36.58 4.67
C ALA A 342 18.43 -36.67 3.16
N LEU A 343 19.66 -36.98 2.77
CA LEU A 343 20.04 -37.18 1.37
C LEU A 343 19.28 -38.35 0.76
N GLU A 344 19.16 -39.48 1.48
CA GLU A 344 18.38 -40.64 1.05
C GLU A 344 16.89 -40.30 0.91
N ALA A 345 16.30 -39.63 1.89
CA ALA A 345 14.89 -39.28 1.88
C ALA A 345 14.53 -38.30 0.76
N LEU A 346 15.39 -37.31 0.48
CA LEU A 346 15.18 -36.33 -0.59
C LEU A 346 15.55 -36.86 -1.99
N GLY A 347 16.45 -37.84 -2.08
CA GLY A 347 16.91 -38.42 -3.33
C GLY A 347 17.35 -37.36 -4.34
N LYS A 348 16.62 -37.23 -5.45
CA LYS A 348 16.89 -36.25 -6.52
C LYS A 348 16.74 -34.79 -6.07
N GLN A 349 16.08 -34.53 -4.95
CA GLN A 349 15.87 -33.20 -4.37
C GLN A 349 16.90 -32.83 -3.31
N SER A 350 17.93 -33.66 -3.10
CA SER A 350 18.99 -33.42 -2.12
C SER A 350 19.71 -32.07 -2.27
N TYR A 351 19.67 -31.47 -3.46
CA TYR A 351 20.17 -30.11 -3.71
C TYR A 351 19.58 -29.08 -2.72
N ILE A 352 18.35 -29.28 -2.23
CA ILE A 352 17.67 -28.31 -1.34
C ILE A 352 18.41 -28.13 -0.02
N LEU A 353 19.04 -29.17 0.52
CA LEU A 353 19.71 -29.11 1.83
C LEU A 353 20.90 -28.16 1.82
N SER A 354 21.81 -28.35 0.87
CA SER A 354 22.97 -27.48 0.70
C SER A 354 22.53 -26.06 0.36
N SER A 355 21.49 -25.93 -0.47
CA SER A 355 20.94 -24.62 -0.86
C SER A 355 20.38 -23.84 0.33
N LEU A 356 19.69 -24.49 1.27
CA LEU A 356 19.18 -23.87 2.49
C LEU A 356 20.31 -23.43 3.44
N ILE A 357 21.38 -24.22 3.57
CA ILE A 357 22.56 -23.83 4.35
C ILE A 357 23.21 -22.58 3.74
N PHE A 358 23.39 -22.55 2.43
CA PHE A 358 23.91 -21.38 1.74
C PHE A 358 23.04 -20.14 1.94
N ALA A 359 21.72 -20.32 1.85
CA ALA A 359 20.73 -19.28 2.06
C ALA A 359 20.82 -18.66 3.47
N THR A 360 20.92 -19.51 4.50
CA THR A 360 21.10 -19.09 5.89
C THR A 360 22.39 -18.29 6.09
N VAL A 361 23.51 -18.75 5.53
CA VAL A 361 24.80 -18.05 5.64
C VAL A 361 24.78 -16.72 4.88
N ALA A 362 24.21 -16.69 3.68
CA ALA A 362 24.09 -15.47 2.87
C ALA A 362 23.22 -14.39 3.54
N ALA A 363 22.12 -14.79 4.19
CA ALA A 363 21.33 -13.90 5.02
C ALA A 363 22.17 -13.33 6.18
N GLY A 364 23.00 -14.16 6.81
CA GLY A 364 23.92 -13.76 7.89
C GLY A 364 24.90 -12.64 7.52
N PHE A 365 25.40 -12.62 6.27
CA PHE A 365 26.23 -11.52 5.79
C PHE A 365 25.46 -10.20 5.64
N VAL A 366 24.24 -10.27 5.11
CA VAL A 366 23.44 -9.06 4.82
C VAL A 366 22.97 -8.37 6.09
N VAL A 367 22.61 -9.13 7.12
CA VAL A 367 22.09 -8.54 8.36
C VAL A 367 23.11 -7.75 9.17
N GLU A 368 24.41 -7.89 8.88
CA GLU A 368 25.51 -7.27 9.63
C GLU A 368 25.71 -5.78 9.32
N GLN A 369 25.05 -5.25 8.29
CA GLN A 369 25.22 -3.87 7.87
C GLN A 369 24.01 -3.33 7.14
N ILE A 370 24.00 -2.02 6.91
CA ILE A 370 22.98 -1.35 6.10
C ILE A 370 23.34 -1.51 4.62
N GLY A 371 22.39 -2.00 3.83
CA GLY A 371 22.61 -2.27 2.41
C GLY A 371 23.34 -3.59 2.17
N VAL A 372 24.09 -3.66 1.08
CA VAL A 372 24.73 -4.90 0.61
C VAL A 372 26.13 -5.11 1.20
N PRO A 373 26.54 -6.35 1.53
CA PRO A 373 27.89 -6.72 1.97
C PRO A 373 29.02 -6.14 1.12
N HIS A 374 30.13 -5.76 1.77
CA HIS A 374 31.30 -5.22 1.09
C HIS A 374 32.24 -6.35 0.64
N LEU A 375 32.57 -6.36 -0.65
CA LEU A 375 33.51 -7.31 -1.25
C LEU A 375 34.92 -6.73 -1.23
N SER A 376 35.86 -7.48 -0.65
CA SER A 376 37.30 -7.21 -0.71
C SER A 376 38.07 -8.47 -1.09
N THR A 377 39.36 -8.33 -1.38
CA THR A 377 40.24 -9.46 -1.73
C THR A 377 41.33 -9.59 -0.67
N SER A 378 41.57 -10.80 -0.18
CA SER A 378 42.64 -11.09 0.77
C SER A 378 44.03 -11.02 0.11
N THR A 379 45.08 -11.06 0.94
CA THR A 379 46.48 -11.16 0.45
C THR A 379 46.75 -12.44 -0.34
N GLU A 380 45.90 -13.47 -0.20
CA GLU A 380 45.95 -14.73 -0.95
C GLU A 380 44.98 -14.76 -2.14
N GLU A 381 44.54 -13.59 -2.63
CA GLU A 381 43.58 -13.45 -3.75
C GLU A 381 42.18 -14.07 -3.53
N ARG A 382 41.81 -14.36 -2.28
CA ARG A 382 40.48 -14.91 -1.94
C ARG A 382 39.44 -13.81 -1.74
N GLU A 383 38.19 -14.09 -2.09
CA GLU A 383 37.08 -13.16 -1.88
C GLU A 383 36.65 -13.13 -0.42
N LEU A 384 36.68 -11.93 0.18
CA LEU A 384 36.20 -11.67 1.52
C LEU A 384 34.96 -10.80 1.45
N TRP A 385 33.87 -11.27 2.05
CA TRP A 385 32.65 -10.50 2.23
C TRP A 385 32.59 -10.05 3.67
N ASN A 386 32.47 -8.75 3.92
CA ASN A 386 32.60 -8.16 5.26
C ASN A 386 33.85 -8.67 6.02
N GLY A 387 34.95 -8.91 5.29
CA GLY A 387 36.21 -9.41 5.85
C GLY A 387 36.33 -10.92 6.08
N THR A 388 35.34 -11.73 5.70
CA THR A 388 35.37 -13.21 5.89
C THR A 388 34.99 -13.98 4.63
N GLU A 389 35.54 -15.19 4.46
CA GLU A 389 35.24 -16.04 3.30
C GLU A 389 33.85 -16.70 3.44
N PHE A 390 33.05 -16.74 2.37
CA PHE A 390 31.73 -17.38 2.39
C PHE A 390 31.81 -18.88 2.74
N THR A 391 32.76 -19.59 2.13
CA THR A 391 33.02 -21.02 2.34
C THR A 391 33.47 -21.33 3.77
N GLU A 392 34.22 -20.42 4.39
CA GLU A 392 34.63 -20.52 5.79
C GLU A 392 33.42 -20.39 6.72
N ARG A 393 32.52 -19.42 6.48
CA ARG A 393 31.28 -19.30 7.25
C ARG A 393 30.37 -20.52 7.07
N VAL A 394 30.27 -21.07 5.87
CA VAL A 394 29.56 -22.33 5.61
C VAL A 394 30.19 -23.50 6.39
N ARG A 395 31.53 -23.55 6.47
CA ARG A 395 32.23 -24.57 7.25
C ARG A 395 31.96 -24.40 8.76
N LEU A 396 32.07 -23.19 9.28
CA LEU A 396 31.88 -22.87 10.70
C LEU A 396 30.44 -23.06 11.16
N SER A 397 29.47 -22.65 10.34
CA SER A 397 28.05 -22.90 10.63
C SER A 397 27.80 -24.38 10.83
N ASN A 398 28.43 -25.24 10.03
CA ASN A 398 28.24 -26.69 10.07
C ASN A 398 29.09 -27.38 11.16
N ALA A 399 30.27 -26.86 11.52
CA ALA A 399 31.14 -27.45 12.55
C ALA A 399 30.55 -27.33 13.98
N ASN A 400 29.76 -26.29 14.26
CA ASN A 400 29.07 -26.13 15.53
C ASN A 400 27.88 -27.11 15.71
N HIS A 401 27.44 -27.80 14.66
CA HIS A 401 26.32 -28.74 14.70
C HIS A 401 26.70 -30.15 15.21
N ASP A 402 28.01 -30.50 15.31
CA ASP A 402 28.48 -31.86 15.62
C ASP A 402 28.93 -32.06 17.08
N ARG A 403 29.03 -30.99 17.89
CA ARG A 403 29.49 -31.06 19.30
C ARG A 403 28.42 -31.48 20.32
N SER A 404 27.19 -31.80 19.90
CA SER A 404 26.06 -32.00 20.83
C SER A 404 25.84 -33.42 21.35
N HIS A 405 26.78 -34.36 21.19
CA HIS A 405 26.59 -35.74 21.64
C HIS A 405 27.51 -36.25 22.76
N ASN A 406 28.37 -35.44 23.37
CA ASN A 406 29.18 -35.93 24.48
C ASN A 406 29.69 -34.85 25.45
N SER A 407 28.83 -34.29 26.31
CA SER A 407 29.23 -33.79 27.65
C SER A 407 28.02 -33.29 28.45
N SER A 408 27.83 -33.85 29.64
CA SER A 408 26.99 -33.28 30.69
C SER A 408 27.66 -32.01 31.26
N VAL A 409 26.99 -30.86 31.12
CA VAL A 409 27.02 -29.61 31.95
C VAL A 409 26.79 -28.39 31.02
N GLY A 410 25.61 -27.76 31.13
CA GLY A 410 25.23 -26.50 30.42
C GLY A 410 24.06 -26.66 29.42
N PRO A 411 23.18 -25.65 29.22
CA PRO A 411 21.97 -25.81 28.41
C PRO A 411 22.31 -25.85 26.90
N PRO A 412 21.63 -26.68 26.10
CA PRO A 412 22.03 -26.99 24.72
C PRO A 412 21.49 -25.99 23.69
N VAL A 413 22.34 -25.52 22.78
CA VAL A 413 21.97 -24.78 21.56
C VAL A 413 21.63 -25.79 20.46
N ARG A 414 20.41 -25.72 19.91
CA ARG A 414 19.83 -26.71 18.99
C ARG A 414 20.29 -26.49 17.54
N GLY A 415 20.86 -27.52 16.90
CA GLY A 415 21.23 -27.56 15.48
C GLY A 415 20.35 -28.53 14.67
N LEU A 416 20.24 -28.28 13.35
CA LEU A 416 19.55 -29.07 12.29
C LEU A 416 18.51 -30.09 12.80
N SER A 417 17.26 -29.66 12.97
CA SER A 417 16.16 -30.59 13.27
C SER A 417 15.52 -31.09 11.98
N LEU A 418 15.70 -32.38 11.70
CA LEU A 418 14.98 -33.11 10.65
C LEU A 418 13.97 -34.02 11.31
N ASP A 419 12.68 -33.67 11.22
CA ASP A 419 11.59 -34.55 11.62
C ASP A 419 10.97 -35.19 10.38
N PHE A 420 11.17 -36.50 10.23
CA PHE A 420 10.56 -37.33 9.17
C PHE A 420 9.17 -37.84 9.58
N SER A 421 8.44 -37.06 10.37
CA SER A 421 7.08 -37.46 10.78
C SER A 421 6.14 -37.38 9.59
N PRO A 422 5.36 -38.42 9.27
CA PRO A 422 4.31 -38.31 8.27
C PRO A 422 3.34 -37.22 8.72
N ALA A 423 3.01 -36.30 7.82
CA ALA A 423 2.04 -35.25 8.05
C ALA A 423 0.77 -35.87 8.67
N VAL A 424 0.53 -35.54 9.95
CA VAL A 424 -0.70 -35.68 10.74
C VAL A 424 -1.61 -36.85 10.33
N LYS A 425 -1.58 -37.96 11.10
CA LYS A 425 -2.54 -39.07 10.99
C LYS A 425 -3.98 -38.52 11.01
N SER A 426 -4.69 -38.72 9.90
CA SER A 426 -6.15 -38.61 9.81
C SER A 426 -6.79 -39.66 10.72
N SER A 427 -7.43 -39.23 11.81
CA SER A 427 -8.33 -40.07 12.59
C SER A 427 -9.74 -39.97 12.01
N TYR A 428 -10.02 -40.77 10.98
CA TYR A 428 -11.38 -41.17 10.63
C TYR A 428 -11.36 -42.68 10.40
N ASN A 429 -11.66 -43.45 11.47
CA ASN A 429 -12.01 -44.86 11.36
C ASN A 429 -13.42 -44.94 10.77
N THR A 430 -13.53 -45.40 9.53
CA THR A 430 -14.72 -46.09 9.04
C THR A 430 -14.41 -47.57 9.06
N ASP A 431 -14.73 -48.22 10.18
CA ASP A 431 -14.71 -49.67 10.28
C ASP A 431 -16.01 -50.22 9.67
N VAL A 432 -15.90 -50.79 8.47
CA VAL A 432 -16.84 -51.77 7.96
C VAL A 432 -16.11 -53.10 8.01
N GLU A 433 -16.36 -53.88 9.05
CA GLU A 433 -16.24 -55.33 9.01
C GLU A 433 -17.12 -55.95 10.10
N THR A 434 -18.06 -56.77 9.68
CA THR A 434 -18.75 -57.79 10.48
C THR A 434 -18.64 -59.11 9.71
N PRO A 435 -18.88 -60.28 10.30
CA PRO A 435 -19.02 -60.61 11.72
C PRO A 435 -18.15 -61.82 12.14
N THR A 436 -18.05 -62.12 13.44
CA THR A 436 -18.63 -63.35 14.01
C THR A 436 -18.50 -63.41 15.54
N LEU A 437 -19.68 -63.52 16.16
CA LEU A 437 -20.06 -64.42 17.26
C LEU A 437 -19.21 -64.42 18.55
N ASN A 438 -19.84 -63.91 19.60
CA ASN A 438 -20.47 -64.69 20.67
C ASN A 438 -20.14 -64.31 22.13
N LEU A 439 -21.25 -64.00 22.82
CA LEU A 439 -21.65 -64.47 24.16
C LEU A 439 -21.22 -63.67 25.40
N HIS A 440 -22.27 -63.02 25.93
CA HIS A 440 -22.72 -63.04 27.33
C HIS A 440 -22.19 -62.03 28.36
N ALA A 441 -23.18 -61.28 28.86
CA ALA A 441 -23.53 -61.09 30.27
C ALA A 441 -22.80 -60.01 31.09
N THR A 442 -23.42 -58.82 31.08
CA THR A 442 -23.92 -58.02 32.23
C THR A 442 -23.85 -58.63 33.66
N PRO A 443 -24.18 -57.88 34.74
CA PRO A 443 -23.71 -56.56 35.20
C PRO A 443 -23.60 -56.47 36.77
N TRP A 444 -23.10 -55.37 37.34
CA TRP A 444 -23.59 -54.74 38.60
C TRP A 444 -22.77 -53.47 38.90
N ALA A 445 -23.37 -52.28 38.94
CA ALA A 445 -24.20 -51.67 40.01
C ALA A 445 -23.32 -51.20 41.20
N ALA A 446 -23.49 -50.05 41.84
CA ALA A 446 -24.46 -48.96 41.82
C ALA A 446 -23.78 -47.74 42.49
N GLN A 447 -24.18 -46.49 42.27
CA GLN A 447 -25.09 -45.66 43.11
C GLN A 447 -24.30 -44.37 43.43
N SER A 448 -24.81 -43.14 43.47
CA SER A 448 -26.10 -42.49 43.18
C SER A 448 -25.93 -41.01 43.56
N TYR A 449 -26.58 -40.06 42.87
CA TYR A 449 -27.39 -38.97 43.49
C TYR A 449 -27.98 -38.03 42.41
N PHE A 450 -29.20 -38.38 41.99
CA PHE A 450 -30.40 -37.56 41.77
C PHE A 450 -30.35 -36.02 41.81
N ARG A 451 -30.76 -35.37 40.69
CA ARG A 451 -32.04 -34.62 40.45
C ARG A 451 -31.83 -33.63 39.27
N SER A 452 -32.38 -33.84 38.07
CA SER A 452 -33.78 -33.60 37.61
C SER A 452 -34.09 -32.09 37.53
N PHE A 453 -34.71 -31.46 36.53
CA PHE A 453 -35.59 -31.72 35.37
C PHE A 453 -35.42 -30.43 34.49
N GLN A 454 -35.71 -30.31 33.19
CA GLN A 454 -36.92 -30.61 32.43
C GLN A 454 -36.64 -30.18 30.97
N SER A 455 -37.04 -31.01 30.00
CA SER A 455 -37.33 -30.60 28.61
C SER A 455 -38.85 -30.25 28.55
N PRO A 456 -39.48 -29.76 27.44
CA PRO A 456 -39.42 -30.43 26.12
C PRO A 456 -39.61 -29.56 24.85
N SER A 457 -39.47 -30.28 23.73
CA SER A 457 -40.17 -30.12 22.44
C SER A 457 -39.62 -29.12 21.41
N GLY A 458 -39.51 -29.45 20.12
CA GLY A 458 -39.91 -30.64 19.37
C GLY A 458 -40.43 -30.22 17.98
N PHE A 459 -39.91 -30.89 16.93
CA PHE A 459 -40.47 -30.98 15.56
C PHE A 459 -40.41 -29.70 14.70
N ARG A 460 -40.05 -29.71 13.41
CA ARG A 460 -40.20 -30.70 12.33
C ARG A 460 -39.14 -30.46 11.23
N PHE A 461 -38.63 -31.55 10.66
CA PHE A 461 -38.01 -31.57 9.32
C PHE A 461 -39.10 -31.61 8.24
N SER A 462 -38.86 -30.95 7.11
CA SER A 462 -39.44 -31.31 5.82
C SER A 462 -38.38 -31.23 4.73
N THR A 463 -37.93 -32.41 4.31
CA THR A 463 -37.27 -32.72 3.03
C THR A 463 -38.21 -32.49 1.85
N LEU A 464 -37.63 -32.19 0.67
CA LEU A 464 -38.11 -32.33 -0.73
C LEU A 464 -37.55 -31.13 -1.53
N THR A 465 -36.92 -31.20 -2.70
CA THR A 465 -36.55 -32.27 -3.63
C THR A 465 -35.64 -31.64 -4.69
N VAL A 466 -34.70 -32.42 -5.22
CA VAL A 466 -33.92 -32.12 -6.42
C VAL A 466 -34.84 -32.10 -7.64
N ALA A 467 -34.80 -31.05 -8.48
CA ALA A 467 -35.08 -31.15 -9.91
C ALA A 467 -34.63 -29.92 -10.73
N GLN A 468 -33.76 -30.22 -11.70
CA GLN A 468 -33.73 -29.70 -13.07
C GLN A 468 -33.10 -28.33 -13.38
N MET A 469 -31.85 -28.46 -13.86
CA MET A 469 -31.21 -27.64 -14.87
C MET A 469 -32.17 -27.20 -15.99
N LYS A 470 -32.15 -25.89 -16.29
CA LYS A 470 -32.34 -25.40 -17.66
C LYS A 470 -31.07 -24.67 -18.10
N ARG A 471 -30.34 -25.39 -18.96
CA ARG A 471 -29.31 -24.92 -19.88
C ARG A 471 -29.99 -24.06 -20.95
N LEU A 472 -29.38 -22.93 -21.33
CA LEU A 472 -29.47 -22.16 -22.59
C LEU A 472 -28.86 -20.78 -22.25
N GLN A 473 -27.87 -20.20 -22.93
CA GLN A 473 -27.20 -20.53 -24.18
C GLN A 473 -25.88 -19.74 -24.18
N LEU A 474 -24.75 -20.44 -24.37
CA LEU A 474 -23.44 -19.82 -24.58
C LEU A 474 -23.42 -19.19 -25.97
N GLN A 475 -23.28 -17.87 -26.07
CA GLN A 475 -22.77 -17.27 -27.30
C GLN A 475 -21.25 -17.35 -27.32
N ARG A 476 -20.77 -18.19 -28.23
CA ARG A 476 -19.37 -18.34 -28.63
C ARG A 476 -19.22 -17.66 -30.00
N TRP A 477 -18.06 -17.04 -30.19
CA TRP A 477 -17.45 -16.54 -31.43
C TRP A 477 -17.81 -15.07 -31.76
N SER A 478 -16.85 -14.19 -32.06
CA SER A 478 -15.63 -14.42 -32.84
C SER A 478 -14.46 -13.52 -32.41
N SER A 479 -13.27 -14.10 -32.51
CA SER A 479 -11.99 -13.44 -32.69
C SER A 479 -12.02 -12.49 -33.89
N SER A 480 -11.52 -11.26 -33.72
CA SER A 480 -10.86 -10.51 -34.80
C SER A 480 -9.86 -9.53 -34.21
N VAL A 481 -8.61 -9.96 -34.33
CA VAL A 481 -7.36 -9.20 -34.26
C VAL A 481 -7.41 -8.09 -35.29
N LEU A 482 -7.19 -6.83 -34.89
CA LEU A 482 -6.56 -5.82 -35.75
C LEU A 482 -5.72 -4.87 -34.90
N SER A 483 -4.44 -5.23 -34.77
CA SER A 483 -3.34 -4.30 -34.51
C SER A 483 -3.07 -3.49 -35.79
N PRO A 484 -2.78 -2.18 -35.73
CA PRO A 484 -2.05 -1.52 -36.79
C PRO A 484 -0.56 -1.71 -36.53
N ARG A 485 0.03 -2.72 -37.18
CA ARG A 485 1.47 -2.88 -37.32
C ARG A 485 1.95 -1.92 -38.42
N ALA A 486 3.08 -1.28 -38.16
CA ALA A 486 3.80 -0.37 -39.05
C ALA A 486 3.97 -0.91 -40.48
N ARG A 487 3.97 0.00 -41.46
CA ARG A 487 4.75 -0.15 -42.70
C ARG A 487 5.70 1.03 -42.89
N THR A 488 6.84 0.64 -43.42
CA THR A 488 8.11 1.31 -43.68
C THR A 488 8.10 2.19 -44.93
N GLY A 489 8.85 3.29 -44.86
CA GLY A 489 9.86 3.67 -45.86
C GLY A 489 9.40 4.35 -47.16
N GLY A 490 9.71 5.64 -47.29
CA GLY A 490 9.70 6.37 -48.55
C GLY A 490 10.16 7.81 -48.38
N ARG A 491 11.41 8.09 -48.76
CA ARG A 491 12.13 9.37 -48.69
C ARG A 491 11.37 10.50 -49.41
N LEU A 492 11.42 11.71 -48.85
CA LEU A 492 11.76 12.94 -49.59
C LEU A 492 12.25 14.03 -48.61
N GLN A 493 13.20 14.81 -49.12
CA GLN A 493 14.17 15.65 -48.42
C GLN A 493 13.60 16.92 -47.77
N GLN A 494 14.26 17.29 -46.67
CA GLN A 494 14.73 18.64 -46.29
C GLN A 494 13.83 19.85 -46.62
N HIS A 495 13.46 20.61 -45.59
CA HIS A 495 14.04 21.94 -45.41
C HIS A 495 13.92 22.41 -43.96
N LEU A 496 15.06 22.82 -43.42
CA LEU A 496 15.27 23.45 -42.12
C LEU A 496 14.56 24.80 -42.05
N TYR A 497 13.86 25.12 -40.96
CA TYR A 497 13.87 26.47 -40.37
C TYR A 497 13.63 26.42 -38.85
N TYR A 498 14.49 27.17 -38.16
CA TYR A 498 14.50 27.47 -36.72
C TYR A 498 13.30 28.33 -36.29
N ASN A 499 13.17 28.49 -34.96
CA ASN A 499 12.43 29.51 -34.19
C ASN A 499 11.00 29.13 -33.77
N LEU A 500 10.45 29.52 -32.62
CA LEU A 500 10.92 30.12 -31.36
C LEU A 500 9.69 30.10 -30.45
N ARG A 501 9.86 29.78 -29.18
CA ARG A 501 8.83 29.84 -28.11
C ARG A 501 8.25 31.26 -28.03
N ARG A 502 6.93 31.42 -27.96
CA ARG A 502 6.29 32.66 -27.50
C ARG A 502 5.23 32.39 -26.43
N GLN A 503 5.54 32.86 -25.23
CA GLN A 503 4.60 33.12 -24.15
C GLN A 503 3.86 34.43 -24.46
N SER A 504 2.56 34.48 -24.16
CA SER A 504 1.70 35.66 -24.34
C SER A 504 1.53 36.41 -23.02
N THR A 505 1.95 37.66 -22.98
CA THR A 505 1.59 38.65 -21.95
C THR A 505 0.83 39.80 -22.57
N VAL A 506 -0.39 40.02 -22.06
CA VAL A 506 -1.14 41.27 -21.82
C VAL A 506 -0.86 42.48 -22.72
N SER A 507 -1.92 42.97 -23.38
CA SER A 507 -1.98 44.28 -24.08
C SER A 507 -2.62 45.37 -23.20
N PRO A 508 -2.15 46.63 -23.25
CA PRO A 508 -2.92 47.80 -22.80
C PRO A 508 -3.61 48.52 -23.97
N ALA A 509 -4.71 49.21 -23.66
CA ALA A 509 -5.61 49.92 -24.55
C ALA A 509 -5.01 51.21 -25.19
N PRO A 510 -5.48 51.66 -26.37
CA PRO A 510 -5.14 52.98 -26.90
C PRO A 510 -6.23 54.04 -26.63
N GLN A 511 -5.77 55.27 -26.38
CA GLN A 511 -6.55 56.51 -26.40
C GLN A 511 -6.76 57.02 -27.83
N ALA A 512 -7.85 57.75 -28.01
CA ALA A 512 -8.34 58.35 -29.25
C ALA A 512 -7.46 59.49 -29.78
N GLU A 513 -7.41 59.66 -31.11
CA GLU A 513 -7.85 60.89 -31.81
C GLU A 513 -7.69 60.81 -33.34
N ASN A 514 -8.66 61.42 -34.03
CA ASN A 514 -8.71 61.91 -35.42
C ASN A 514 -9.18 60.97 -36.55
N GLU A 515 -10.49 61.06 -36.80
CA GLU A 515 -11.21 60.87 -38.07
C GLU A 515 -10.61 61.71 -39.23
N PRO A 516 -10.69 61.21 -40.49
CA PRO A 516 -11.76 61.73 -41.35
C PRO A 516 -12.42 60.69 -42.30
N LEU A 517 -13.76 60.67 -42.25
CA LEU A 517 -14.74 60.69 -43.34
C LEU A 517 -14.42 59.86 -44.59
N PHE A 518 -15.12 58.72 -44.72
CA PHE A 518 -15.44 58.12 -46.03
C PHE A 518 -16.93 57.78 -46.12
N GLU A 519 -17.50 58.17 -47.26
CA GLU A 519 -18.92 58.12 -47.62
C GLU A 519 -19.55 56.72 -47.53
N GLU A 520 -20.77 56.67 -46.98
CA GLU A 520 -21.66 55.53 -47.06
C GLU A 520 -22.06 55.25 -48.53
N GLN A 521 -21.64 54.10 -49.05
CA GLN A 521 -22.34 53.44 -50.14
C GLN A 521 -22.98 52.15 -49.62
N SER A 522 -24.30 52.15 -49.69
CA SER A 522 -25.21 51.08 -49.35
C SER A 522 -25.00 49.85 -50.23
N LEU A 523 -24.61 48.73 -49.61
CA LEU A 523 -24.76 47.40 -50.19
C LEU A 523 -25.85 46.67 -49.43
N ASN A 524 -27.05 46.72 -50.02
CA ASN A 524 -28.12 45.79 -49.76
C ASN A 524 -27.66 44.38 -50.14
N SER A 525 -27.21 43.62 -49.15
CA SER A 525 -27.29 42.16 -49.20
C SER A 525 -27.98 41.70 -47.92
N SER A 526 -29.26 41.40 -48.05
CA SER A 526 -30.08 40.72 -47.06
C SER A 526 -29.55 39.31 -46.82
N THR A 527 -28.49 39.19 -46.02
CA THR A 527 -28.13 37.93 -45.36
C THR A 527 -29.14 37.73 -44.24
N HIS A 528 -30.09 36.81 -44.46
CA HIS A 528 -30.90 36.26 -43.38
C HIS A 528 -29.96 35.59 -42.36
N ILE A 529 -29.58 36.34 -41.32
CA ILE A 529 -29.03 35.76 -40.09
C ILE A 529 -30.19 34.96 -39.48
N PRO A 530 -30.01 33.67 -39.13
CA PRO A 530 -31.08 32.91 -38.48
C PRO A 530 -31.44 33.62 -37.18
N GLN A 531 -32.71 34.00 -37.01
CA GLN A 531 -33.21 34.68 -35.81
C GLN A 531 -32.92 33.90 -34.50
N SER A 532 -32.54 32.62 -34.57
CA SER A 532 -32.20 31.76 -33.43
C SER A 532 -30.86 32.06 -32.76
N SER A 533 -29.89 32.72 -33.43
CA SER A 533 -28.57 32.99 -32.83
C SER A 533 -28.58 34.19 -31.88
N HIS A 534 -29.47 35.16 -32.09
CA HIS A 534 -29.58 36.34 -31.24
C HIS A 534 -30.17 36.04 -29.86
N PHE A 535 -31.08 35.06 -29.73
CA PHE A 535 -31.70 34.71 -28.45
C PHE A 535 -30.73 34.12 -27.42
N LYS A 536 -29.66 33.43 -27.86
CA LYS A 536 -28.69 32.79 -26.95
C LYS A 536 -27.93 33.80 -26.07
N TYR A 537 -27.65 34.99 -26.61
CA TYR A 537 -26.92 36.04 -25.91
C TYR A 537 -27.74 36.75 -24.81
N PHE A 538 -29.06 36.56 -24.79
CA PHE A 538 -29.94 37.16 -23.77
C PHE A 538 -30.30 36.19 -22.64
N LEU A 539 -29.91 34.92 -22.74
CA LEU A 539 -30.16 33.94 -21.68
C LEU A 539 -29.11 34.08 -20.57
N PRO A 540 -29.51 33.96 -19.30
CA PRO A 540 -28.59 34.03 -18.15
C PRO A 540 -27.63 32.83 -18.09
N SER A 541 -28.07 31.69 -18.62
CA SER A 541 -27.32 30.43 -18.65
C SER A 541 -27.59 29.68 -19.97
N PRO A 542 -26.73 28.72 -20.37
CA PRO A 542 -26.87 27.98 -21.62
C PRO A 542 -28.15 27.14 -21.64
N PRO A 543 -28.78 26.97 -22.82
CA PRO A 543 -29.96 26.12 -22.96
C PRO A 543 -29.62 24.66 -22.62
N VAL A 544 -30.58 23.93 -22.06
CA VAL A 544 -30.38 22.56 -21.56
C VAL A 544 -29.89 21.61 -22.66
N GLU A 545 -30.35 21.81 -23.90
CA GLU A 545 -29.96 21.00 -25.05
C GLU A 545 -28.47 21.12 -25.38
N ALA A 546 -27.84 22.27 -25.08
CA ALA A 546 -26.41 22.50 -25.32
C ALA A 546 -25.52 21.59 -24.48
N ALA A 547 -26.03 21.04 -23.36
CA ALA A 547 -25.28 20.12 -22.51
C ALA A 547 -24.80 18.86 -23.25
N ARG A 548 -25.57 18.39 -24.24
CA ARG A 548 -25.25 17.18 -25.02
C ARG A 548 -24.12 17.39 -26.03
N GLU A 549 -23.90 18.63 -26.44
CA GLU A 549 -22.88 19.01 -27.43
C GLU A 549 -21.54 19.40 -26.75
N SER A 550 -21.53 19.57 -25.43
CA SER A 550 -20.34 19.96 -24.68
C SER A 550 -19.36 18.80 -24.48
N ALA A 551 -18.21 18.88 -25.14
CA ALA A 551 -17.09 17.97 -24.91
C ALA A 551 -16.51 18.10 -23.49
N LYS A 552 -16.57 19.30 -22.88
CA LYS A 552 -16.08 19.55 -21.52
C LYS A 552 -16.92 18.81 -20.48
N LEU A 553 -18.24 18.84 -20.62
CA LEU A 553 -19.15 18.08 -19.74
C LEU A 553 -18.96 16.58 -19.88
N ALA A 554 -18.88 16.06 -21.11
CA ALA A 554 -18.64 14.65 -21.35
C ALA A 554 -17.30 14.19 -20.73
N ALA A 555 -16.25 15.01 -20.85
CA ALA A 555 -14.96 14.73 -20.25
C ALA A 555 -14.99 14.79 -18.71
N LEU A 556 -15.69 15.77 -18.12
CA LEU A 556 -15.86 15.89 -16.67
C LEU A 556 -16.65 14.69 -16.10
N HIS A 557 -17.74 14.31 -16.75
CA HIS A 557 -18.55 13.15 -16.38
C HIS A 557 -17.72 11.85 -16.36
N ALA A 558 -16.94 11.62 -17.43
CA ALA A 558 -16.07 10.45 -17.53
C ALA A 558 -14.91 10.48 -16.53
N ARG A 559 -14.29 11.64 -16.30
CA ARG A 559 -13.15 11.81 -15.38
C ARG A 559 -13.50 11.49 -13.94
N LEU A 560 -14.71 11.88 -13.51
CA LEU A 560 -15.21 11.63 -12.16
C LEU A 560 -15.91 10.26 -12.02
N TYR A 561 -15.90 9.45 -13.08
CA TYR A 561 -16.57 8.14 -13.13
C TYR A 561 -18.04 8.23 -12.67
N LEU A 562 -18.75 9.27 -13.10
CA LEU A 562 -20.12 9.51 -12.66
C LEU A 562 -21.07 8.40 -13.17
N PRO A 563 -22.12 8.04 -12.41
CA PRO A 563 -23.08 7.03 -12.84
C PRO A 563 -23.71 7.38 -14.19
N SER A 564 -23.89 6.41 -15.07
CA SER A 564 -24.56 6.61 -16.37
C SER A 564 -26.02 7.07 -16.24
N ARG A 565 -26.64 6.87 -15.06
CA ARG A 565 -27.97 7.39 -14.72
C ARG A 565 -28.01 8.89 -14.48
N LEU A 566 -26.87 9.53 -14.21
CA LEU A 566 -26.76 10.98 -14.08
C LEU A 566 -26.58 11.58 -15.47
N PRO A 567 -27.60 12.28 -16.02
CA PRO A 567 -27.54 12.85 -17.36
C PRO A 567 -26.62 14.08 -17.40
N LEU A 568 -26.09 14.39 -18.58
CA LEU A 568 -25.21 15.55 -18.79
C LEU A 568 -25.93 16.87 -18.52
N GLU A 569 -27.24 16.91 -18.73
CA GLU A 569 -28.12 18.05 -18.46
C GLU A 569 -28.14 18.42 -16.97
N THR A 570 -28.23 17.42 -16.07
CA THR A 570 -28.16 17.68 -14.62
C THR A 570 -26.75 18.07 -14.21
N LEU A 571 -25.72 17.49 -14.82
CA LEU A 571 -24.33 17.89 -14.57
C LEU A 571 -24.09 19.35 -15.03
N ALA A 572 -24.63 19.76 -16.17
CA ALA A 572 -24.60 21.14 -16.64
C ALA A 572 -25.27 22.09 -15.64
N ARG A 573 -26.45 21.72 -15.13
CA ARG A 573 -27.15 22.49 -14.10
C ARG A 573 -26.29 22.68 -12.84
N SER A 574 -25.50 21.69 -12.44
CA SER A 574 -24.63 21.82 -11.26
C SER A 574 -23.56 22.92 -11.39
N LEU A 575 -23.19 23.31 -12.62
CA LEU A 575 -22.22 24.35 -12.94
C LEU A 575 -22.82 25.75 -13.07
N VAL A 576 -24.14 25.90 -12.94
CA VAL A 576 -24.84 27.20 -12.99
C VAL A 576 -25.16 27.65 -11.57
N ASP A 577 -24.41 28.61 -11.06
CA ASP A 577 -24.62 29.20 -9.74
C ASP A 577 -25.89 30.09 -9.70
N ALA A 578 -26.52 30.23 -8.53
CA ALA A 578 -27.71 31.09 -8.36
C ALA A 578 -27.45 32.57 -8.71
N SER A 579 -26.19 33.02 -8.61
CA SER A 579 -25.79 34.36 -9.04
C SER A 579 -25.69 34.53 -10.56
N ALA A 580 -25.56 33.45 -11.32
CA ALA A 580 -25.60 33.45 -12.78
C ALA A 580 -27.05 33.38 -13.29
N ASP A 581 -27.87 32.55 -12.67
CA ASP A 581 -29.29 32.38 -13.03
C ASP A 581 -30.18 32.41 -11.79
N SER A 582 -31.02 33.44 -11.70
CA SER A 582 -31.93 33.62 -10.56
C SER A 582 -33.10 32.62 -10.57
N ASN A 583 -33.31 31.87 -11.65
CA ASN A 583 -34.38 30.89 -11.74
C ASN A 583 -33.98 29.57 -11.02
N PRO A 584 -34.71 29.16 -9.96
CA PRO A 584 -34.38 27.95 -9.19
C PRO A 584 -34.36 26.66 -10.01
N ASN A 585 -35.05 26.63 -11.15
CA ASN A 585 -35.10 25.46 -12.02
C ASN A 585 -33.80 25.24 -12.82
N PHE A 586 -33.03 26.30 -13.05
CA PHE A 586 -31.84 26.28 -13.91
C PHE A 586 -30.53 26.47 -13.15
N ASN A 587 -30.59 26.89 -11.88
CA ASN A 587 -29.42 26.99 -11.02
C ASN A 587 -29.19 25.75 -10.15
N ASN A 588 -28.03 25.73 -9.49
CA ASN A 588 -27.53 24.61 -8.68
C ASN A 588 -27.91 24.69 -7.19
N GLU A 589 -28.64 25.71 -6.74
CA GLU A 589 -28.88 26.01 -5.33
C GLU A 589 -29.52 24.82 -4.59
N ALA A 590 -30.64 24.31 -5.09
CA ALA A 590 -31.35 23.20 -4.47
C ALA A 590 -30.52 21.90 -4.46
N LEU A 591 -29.71 21.66 -5.50
CA LEU A 591 -28.79 20.51 -5.55
C LEU A 591 -27.67 20.66 -4.52
N ALA A 592 -27.15 21.88 -4.37
CA ALA A 592 -26.09 22.20 -3.44
C ALA A 592 -26.56 22.09 -1.98
N THR A 593 -27.78 22.51 -1.65
CA THR A 593 -28.36 22.34 -0.30
C THR A 593 -28.42 20.85 0.07
N LEU A 594 -29.01 20.02 -0.79
CA LEU A 594 -29.08 18.57 -0.56
C LEU A 594 -27.67 17.94 -0.45
N GLY A 595 -26.76 18.34 -1.33
CA GLY A 595 -25.38 17.87 -1.30
C GLY A 595 -24.64 18.28 -0.02
N ASN A 596 -24.89 19.48 0.49
CA ASN A 596 -24.31 19.97 1.73
C ASN A 596 -24.79 19.15 2.93
N ASP A 597 -26.08 18.85 2.99
CA ASP A 597 -26.66 18.01 4.05
C ASP A 597 -26.04 16.61 4.04
N LEU A 598 -25.89 16.01 2.85
CA LEU A 598 -25.26 14.69 2.70
C LEU A 598 -23.79 14.70 3.09
N LEU A 599 -23.02 15.68 2.63
CA LEU A 599 -21.59 15.82 2.98
C LEU A 599 -21.42 16.05 4.47
N SER A 600 -22.24 16.89 5.08
CA SER A 600 -22.21 17.18 6.51
C SER A 600 -22.58 15.94 7.32
N HIS A 601 -23.62 15.23 6.91
CA HIS A 601 -24.06 14.00 7.56
C HIS A 601 -22.99 12.89 7.48
N TYR A 602 -22.47 12.59 6.29
CA TYR A 602 -21.48 11.53 6.11
C TYR A 602 -20.13 11.84 6.75
N THR A 603 -19.71 13.11 6.74
CA THR A 603 -18.46 13.52 7.40
C THR A 603 -18.59 13.46 8.92
N SER A 604 -19.70 13.97 9.47
CA SER A 604 -19.91 13.97 10.92
C SER A 604 -20.07 12.55 11.48
N GLU A 605 -20.83 11.67 10.81
CA GLU A 605 -20.94 10.28 11.26
C GLU A 605 -19.59 9.57 11.23
N HIS A 606 -18.77 9.84 10.20
CA HIS A 606 -17.45 9.25 10.06
C HIS A 606 -16.53 9.71 11.18
N LEU A 607 -16.46 11.02 11.45
CA LEU A 607 -15.62 11.58 12.50
C LEU A 607 -16.02 11.07 13.88
N VAL A 608 -17.31 11.06 14.20
CA VAL A 608 -17.82 10.62 15.52
C VAL A 608 -17.63 9.12 15.71
N CYS A 609 -17.85 8.29 14.69
CA CYS A 609 -17.67 6.85 14.84
C CYS A 609 -16.19 6.44 14.86
N THR A 610 -15.33 7.17 14.14
CA THR A 610 -13.88 6.91 14.08
C THR A 610 -13.16 7.44 15.31
N TYR A 611 -13.56 8.60 15.82
CA TYR A 611 -12.97 9.26 16.99
C TYR A 611 -14.08 9.66 17.98
N PRO A 612 -14.66 8.70 18.73
CA PRO A 612 -15.83 8.94 19.58
C PRO A 612 -15.59 9.91 20.75
N ARG A 613 -14.33 10.25 21.04
CA ARG A 613 -13.94 11.14 22.14
C ARG A 613 -13.54 12.54 21.66
N LEU A 614 -13.65 12.83 20.36
CA LEU A 614 -13.10 14.05 19.80
C LEU A 614 -13.79 15.31 20.38
N PRO A 615 -13.03 16.32 20.85
CA PRO A 615 -13.62 17.58 21.31
C PRO A 615 -14.41 18.28 20.20
N LEU A 616 -15.49 18.96 20.57
CA LEU A 616 -16.40 19.58 19.59
C LEU A 616 -15.70 20.67 18.75
N THR A 617 -14.77 21.41 19.35
CA THR A 617 -13.92 22.39 18.62
C THR A 617 -13.11 21.73 17.51
N VAL A 618 -12.59 20.53 17.76
CA VAL A 618 -11.81 19.76 16.81
C VAL A 618 -12.71 19.12 15.76
N ILE A 619 -13.92 18.67 16.14
CA ILE A 619 -14.93 18.20 15.17
C ILE A 619 -15.25 19.31 14.16
N PHE A 620 -15.55 20.53 14.62
CA PHE A 620 -15.82 21.66 13.71
C PHE A 620 -14.65 21.96 12.77
N ALA A 621 -13.42 21.98 13.30
CA ALA A 621 -12.23 22.19 12.48
C ALA A 621 -12.02 21.06 11.46
N ALA A 622 -12.28 19.80 11.85
CA ALA A 622 -12.18 18.65 10.96
C ALA A 622 -13.27 18.65 9.88
N MET A 623 -14.50 19.00 10.24
CA MET A 623 -15.61 19.20 9.30
C MET A 623 -15.26 20.26 8.25
N TYR A 624 -14.73 21.40 8.69
CA TYR A 624 -14.27 22.45 7.77
C TYR A 624 -13.10 22.00 6.89
N ALA A 625 -12.17 21.21 7.45
CA ALA A 625 -11.03 20.70 6.68
C ALA A 625 -11.45 19.66 5.62
N TYR A 626 -12.44 18.80 5.89
CA TYR A 626 -12.94 17.83 4.93
C TYR A 626 -13.88 18.45 3.88
N VAL A 627 -14.92 19.15 4.33
CA VAL A 627 -16.04 19.59 3.48
C VAL A 627 -16.30 21.10 3.55
N GLY A 628 -15.35 21.89 4.04
CA GLY A 628 -15.43 23.35 4.05
C GLY A 628 -15.16 23.99 2.68
N PRO A 629 -15.56 25.26 2.48
CA PRO A 629 -15.51 25.94 1.17
C PRO A 629 -14.13 25.91 0.50
N LYS A 630 -13.04 26.11 1.26
CA LYS A 630 -11.68 26.06 0.74
C LYS A 630 -11.29 24.69 0.19
N SER A 631 -11.64 23.63 0.92
CA SER A 631 -11.34 22.25 0.54
C SER A 631 -12.14 21.84 -0.70
N LEU A 632 -13.43 22.18 -0.73
CA LEU A 632 -14.29 21.92 -1.88
C LEU A 632 -13.84 22.71 -3.12
N ALA A 633 -13.40 23.96 -2.94
CA ALA A 633 -12.87 24.76 -4.03
C ALA A 633 -11.55 24.20 -4.59
N ALA A 634 -10.69 23.62 -3.74
CA ALA A 634 -9.51 22.89 -4.19
C ALA A 634 -9.90 21.64 -4.98
N MET A 635 -10.89 20.87 -4.52
CA MET A 635 -11.37 19.68 -5.22
C MET A 635 -11.95 20.01 -6.61
N ALA A 636 -12.76 21.07 -6.74
CA ALA A 636 -13.28 21.49 -8.04
C ALA A 636 -12.16 21.80 -9.05
N LYS A 637 -11.07 22.42 -8.59
CA LYS A 637 -9.87 22.67 -9.41
C LYS A 637 -9.15 21.38 -9.78
N GLU A 638 -8.98 20.45 -8.84
CA GLU A 638 -8.40 19.13 -9.09
C GLU A 638 -9.22 18.33 -10.14
N TRP A 639 -10.54 18.50 -10.15
CA TRP A 639 -11.43 17.89 -11.13
C TRP A 639 -11.35 18.51 -12.53
N GLY A 640 -10.58 19.59 -12.70
CA GLY A 640 -10.41 20.29 -13.96
C GLY A 640 -11.62 21.13 -14.35
N VAL A 641 -12.32 21.71 -13.37
CA VAL A 641 -13.45 22.62 -13.61
C VAL A 641 -12.90 24.02 -13.90
N GLU A 642 -13.17 24.49 -15.11
CA GLU A 642 -12.81 25.83 -15.56
C GLU A 642 -13.96 26.80 -15.30
N MET A 643 -13.64 28.08 -15.10
CA MET A 643 -14.64 29.12 -14.79
C MET A 643 -14.92 29.95 -16.04
N ALA A 644 -16.20 30.24 -16.30
CA ALA A 644 -16.61 31.18 -17.32
C ALA A 644 -16.15 32.60 -16.96
N ALA A 645 -15.76 33.42 -17.95
CA ALA A 645 -15.37 34.81 -17.71
C ALA A 645 -16.54 35.70 -17.28
N VAL A 646 -17.71 35.47 -17.88
CA VAL A 646 -19.00 36.09 -17.56
C VAL A 646 -20.07 35.01 -17.77
N PRO A 647 -21.11 34.90 -16.91
CA PRO A 647 -22.22 33.98 -17.15
C PRO A 647 -23.04 34.44 -18.38
N GLY A 648 -23.54 33.49 -19.18
CA GLY A 648 -24.32 33.79 -20.36
C GLY A 648 -24.71 32.55 -21.17
N GLY A 649 -25.76 32.65 -21.97
CA GLY A 649 -26.30 31.53 -22.75
C GLY A 649 -25.41 31.05 -23.91
N GLU A 650 -24.43 31.85 -24.32
CA GLU A 650 -23.42 31.51 -25.32
C GLU A 650 -22.26 30.66 -24.77
N VAL A 651 -22.12 30.59 -23.45
CA VAL A 651 -21.01 29.92 -22.78
C VAL A 651 -21.16 28.40 -22.90
N ASP A 652 -20.04 27.68 -23.03
CA ASP A 652 -20.03 26.22 -22.97
C ASP A 652 -20.57 25.75 -21.60
N PRO A 653 -21.63 24.90 -21.54
CA PRO A 653 -22.21 24.40 -20.30
C PRO A 653 -21.23 23.65 -19.38
N GLY A 654 -20.06 23.25 -19.88
CA GLY A 654 -18.98 22.63 -19.10
C GLY A 654 -18.09 23.61 -18.33
N LEU A 655 -18.40 24.90 -18.32
CA LEU A 655 -17.73 25.92 -17.53
C LEU A 655 -18.58 26.31 -16.32
N LEU A 656 -17.94 26.53 -15.17
CA LEU A 656 -18.58 27.03 -13.97
C LEU A 656 -18.96 28.50 -14.15
N GLN A 657 -20.26 28.79 -14.06
CA GLN A 657 -20.85 30.09 -14.34
C GLN A 657 -21.38 30.72 -13.05
N PHE A 658 -20.89 31.91 -12.75
CA PHE A 658 -21.30 32.71 -11.60
C PHE A 658 -20.99 34.18 -11.85
N LYS A 659 -21.73 35.08 -11.21
CA LYS A 659 -21.45 36.51 -11.26
C LYS A 659 -20.37 36.84 -10.25
N ARG A 660 -19.23 37.38 -10.69
CA ARG A 660 -18.11 37.71 -9.80
C ARG A 660 -18.41 38.92 -8.92
N VAL A 661 -17.95 38.88 -7.67
CA VAL A 661 -17.85 40.07 -6.81
C VAL A 661 -16.93 41.11 -7.45
N LEU A 662 -17.29 42.39 -7.34
CA LEU A 662 -16.46 43.49 -7.85
C LEU A 662 -15.15 43.61 -7.06
N PRO A 663 -14.00 43.84 -7.74
CA PRO A 663 -12.73 44.10 -7.07
C PRO A 663 -12.84 45.27 -6.07
N GLY A 664 -12.31 45.10 -4.86
CA GLY A 664 -12.38 46.11 -3.79
C GLY A 664 -13.61 46.02 -2.89
N THR A 665 -14.56 45.11 -3.17
CA THR A 665 -15.62 44.76 -2.21
C THR A 665 -15.00 44.05 -1.02
N ASP A 666 -15.30 44.49 0.20
CA ASP A 666 -14.87 43.78 1.40
C ASP A 666 -15.64 42.45 1.51
N VAL A 667 -14.96 41.36 1.14
CA VAL A 667 -15.46 39.99 1.23
C VAL A 667 -15.26 39.40 2.62
N ASN A 668 -14.51 40.06 3.50
CA ASN A 668 -14.53 39.73 4.92
C ASN A 668 -15.84 40.30 5.46
N ALA A 669 -16.84 39.43 5.61
CA ALA A 669 -18.07 39.81 6.27
C ALA A 669 -17.72 40.50 7.60
N GLY A 670 -18.17 41.75 7.76
CA GLY A 670 -18.32 42.33 9.09
C GLY A 670 -19.08 41.34 9.98
N PRO A 671 -18.99 41.46 11.32
CA PRO A 671 -19.61 40.50 12.23
C PRO A 671 -21.06 40.26 11.81
N VAL A 672 -21.38 39.02 11.43
CA VAL A 672 -22.70 38.59 10.97
C VAL A 672 -23.73 39.07 11.97
N THR A 673 -24.61 39.99 11.55
CA THR A 673 -25.64 40.60 12.40
C THR A 673 -26.99 39.95 12.18
N GLY A 674 -27.73 39.73 13.26
CA GLY A 674 -29.11 39.23 13.17
C GLY A 674 -29.18 37.72 13.01
N THR A 675 -28.34 36.99 13.73
CA THR A 675 -28.43 35.53 13.94
C THR A 675 -29.67 35.18 14.77
N GLU A 676 -30.14 33.93 14.74
CA GLU A 676 -31.24 33.45 15.60
C GLU A 676 -30.86 33.37 17.10
N ARG A 677 -29.61 33.73 17.43
CA ARG A 677 -29.05 33.60 18.76
C ARG A 677 -29.67 34.63 19.72
N PRO A 678 -30.17 34.20 20.89
CA PRO A 678 -30.67 35.13 21.91
C PRO A 678 -29.61 36.14 22.36
N ASN A 679 -30.02 37.39 22.56
CA ASN A 679 -29.20 38.48 23.09
C ASN A 679 -27.92 38.82 22.29
N GLU A 680 -27.92 38.61 20.97
CA GLU A 680 -26.76 38.89 20.11
C GLU A 680 -26.21 40.32 20.23
N HIS A 681 -27.09 41.30 20.48
CA HIS A 681 -26.73 42.70 20.71
C HIS A 681 -25.66 42.88 21.81
N ARG A 682 -25.53 41.92 22.73
CA ARG A 682 -24.52 41.92 23.80
C ARG A 682 -23.22 41.25 23.33
N LYS A 683 -22.44 41.98 22.51
CA LYS A 683 -21.15 41.50 21.95
C LYS A 683 -20.10 41.09 22.98
N SER A 684 -20.21 41.54 24.23
CA SER A 684 -19.29 41.18 25.34
C SER A 684 -19.58 39.81 25.96
N TRP A 685 -20.71 39.18 25.63
CA TRP A 685 -21.10 37.92 26.23
C TRP A 685 -20.38 36.75 25.57
N ARG A 686 -19.84 35.85 26.41
CA ARG A 686 -19.17 34.64 25.95
C ARG A 686 -20.19 33.69 25.31
N LYS A 687 -19.95 33.30 24.06
CA LYS A 687 -20.69 32.25 23.36
C LYS A 687 -20.19 30.87 23.82
N SER A 688 -21.08 29.99 24.28
CA SER A 688 -20.72 28.63 24.69
C SER A 688 -20.55 27.70 23.48
N MET A 689 -19.74 26.64 23.60
CA MET A 689 -19.57 25.66 22.53
C MET A 689 -20.87 24.93 22.19
N THR A 690 -21.64 24.52 23.20
CA THR A 690 -22.93 23.85 23.00
C THR A 690 -23.94 24.71 22.24
N SER A 691 -23.92 26.03 22.45
CA SER A 691 -24.81 26.93 21.70
C SER A 691 -24.49 26.97 20.20
N ARG A 692 -23.24 26.68 19.81
CA ARG A 692 -22.85 26.67 18.39
C ARG A 692 -23.49 25.52 17.62
N VAL A 693 -23.75 24.39 18.27
CA VAL A 693 -24.41 23.23 17.65
C VAL A 693 -25.83 23.57 17.18
N VAL A 694 -26.49 24.52 17.82
CA VAL A 694 -27.89 24.88 17.54
C VAL A 694 -28.01 26.12 16.66
N TYR A 695 -27.21 27.16 16.91
CA TYR A 695 -27.40 28.48 16.29
C TYR A 695 -26.37 28.83 15.21
N ASP A 696 -25.28 28.08 15.11
CA ASP A 696 -24.23 28.31 14.12
C ASP A 696 -24.29 27.22 13.02
N ASN A 697 -23.52 27.36 11.95
CA ASN A 697 -23.48 26.37 10.87
C ASN A 697 -22.75 25.07 11.26
N GLU A 698 -22.65 24.14 10.31
CA GLU A 698 -21.96 22.84 10.45
C GLU A 698 -20.47 22.94 10.83
N TYR A 699 -19.87 24.12 10.67
CA TYR A 699 -18.47 24.42 11.03
C TYR A 699 -18.35 25.25 12.32
N GLY A 700 -19.47 25.60 12.97
CA GLY A 700 -19.49 26.42 14.18
C GLY A 700 -19.25 27.93 13.95
N ASP A 701 -19.50 28.40 12.72
CA ASP A 701 -19.48 29.82 12.33
C ASP A 701 -20.91 30.42 12.37
N PRO A 702 -21.07 31.67 12.83
CA PRO A 702 -22.38 32.30 12.96
C PRO A 702 -23.05 32.50 11.59
N VAL A 703 -24.33 32.15 11.51
CA VAL A 703 -25.17 32.36 10.32
C VAL A 703 -26.15 33.49 10.59
N GLY A 704 -26.25 34.44 9.66
CA GLY A 704 -27.21 35.53 9.76
C GLY A 704 -28.59 35.03 9.37
N VAL A 705 -29.64 35.50 10.03
CA VAL A 705 -31.01 35.32 9.55
C VAL A 705 -31.11 36.13 8.26
N SER A 706 -31.24 35.44 7.14
CA SER A 706 -31.84 36.03 5.94
C SER A 706 -33.25 36.43 6.33
N GLY A 707 -33.45 37.68 6.74
CA GLY A 707 -34.74 38.16 7.20
C GLY A 707 -35.81 37.84 6.14
N GLU A 708 -36.99 37.45 6.60
CA GLU A 708 -38.23 37.29 5.80
C GLU A 708 -38.66 38.57 5.05
N SER A 709 -37.82 39.61 5.05
CA SER A 709 -37.97 40.90 4.39
C SER A 709 -36.89 41.18 3.33
N ALA A 710 -36.06 40.21 2.97
CA ALA A 710 -35.28 40.24 1.73
C ALA A 710 -36.02 39.39 0.69
N THR A 711 -36.57 40.03 -0.34
CA THR A 711 -37.09 39.30 -1.50
C THR A 711 -35.97 38.39 -2.07
N PRO A 712 -36.28 37.14 -2.48
CA PRO A 712 -35.28 36.21 -3.03
C PRO A 712 -34.52 36.78 -4.25
N GLU A 713 -35.06 37.82 -4.88
CA GLU A 713 -34.44 38.57 -5.98
C GLU A 713 -33.21 39.40 -5.55
N SER A 714 -33.10 39.79 -4.27
CA SER A 714 -32.04 40.69 -3.78
C SER A 714 -30.74 39.98 -3.37
N GLN A 715 -30.80 38.69 -3.00
CA GLN A 715 -29.60 37.88 -2.73
C GLN A 715 -29.03 37.25 -4.01
N ASN A 716 -29.89 36.84 -4.96
CA ASN A 716 -29.49 36.21 -6.22
C ASN A 716 -28.83 37.17 -7.24
N THR A 717 -28.81 38.48 -6.96
CA THR A 717 -28.19 39.49 -7.83
C THR A 717 -26.82 39.96 -7.36
N GLN A 718 -26.40 39.56 -6.14
CA GLN A 718 -25.11 39.89 -5.55
C GLN A 718 -24.05 38.89 -6.04
N GLY A 719 -22.89 39.40 -6.49
CA GLY A 719 -21.83 38.54 -6.99
C GLY A 719 -21.26 37.62 -5.90
N VAL A 720 -20.71 36.47 -6.29
CA VAL A 720 -20.09 35.48 -5.42
C VAL A 720 -18.59 35.33 -5.69
N THR A 721 -17.85 34.86 -4.69
CA THR A 721 -16.42 34.56 -4.85
C THR A 721 -16.25 33.26 -5.62
N ALA A 722 -15.10 33.12 -6.30
CA ALA A 722 -14.77 31.87 -6.99
C ALA A 722 -14.71 30.68 -6.02
N GLU A 723 -14.23 30.89 -4.78
CA GLU A 723 -14.21 29.85 -3.75
C GLU A 723 -15.63 29.35 -3.43
N HIS A 724 -16.57 30.27 -3.23
CA HIS A 724 -17.96 29.92 -2.96
C HIS A 724 -18.60 29.16 -4.13
N ALA A 725 -18.49 29.69 -5.36
CA ALA A 725 -19.09 29.05 -6.54
C ALA A 725 -18.54 27.63 -6.78
N ASN A 726 -17.24 27.41 -6.59
CA ASN A 726 -16.64 26.08 -6.71
C ASN A 726 -17.14 25.14 -5.61
N ALA A 727 -17.27 25.61 -4.38
CA ALA A 727 -17.80 24.81 -3.27
C ALA A 727 -19.27 24.41 -3.50
N THR A 728 -20.10 25.34 -3.96
CA THR A 728 -21.50 25.12 -4.31
C THR A 728 -21.64 24.11 -5.45
N PHE A 729 -20.79 24.19 -6.48
CA PHE A 729 -20.73 23.18 -7.55
C PHE A 729 -20.44 21.76 -7.02
N VAL A 730 -19.42 21.59 -6.16
CA VAL A 730 -19.07 20.26 -5.63
C VAL A 730 -20.22 19.68 -4.80
N ARG A 731 -20.87 20.51 -3.97
CA ARG A 731 -22.09 20.12 -3.26
C ARG A 731 -23.20 19.73 -4.23
N ALA A 732 -23.43 20.52 -5.28
CA ALA A 732 -24.47 20.24 -6.27
C ALA A 732 -24.23 18.91 -7.01
N VAL A 733 -22.98 18.56 -7.32
CA VAL A 733 -22.64 17.25 -7.90
C VAL A 733 -23.00 16.11 -6.94
N MET A 734 -22.70 16.25 -5.64
CA MET A 734 -23.07 15.25 -4.63
C MET A 734 -24.60 15.08 -4.55
N GLY A 735 -25.35 16.17 -4.51
CA GLY A 735 -26.82 16.14 -4.53
C GLY A 735 -27.39 15.52 -5.81
N ALA A 736 -26.79 15.83 -6.97
CA ALA A 736 -27.20 15.27 -8.25
C ALA A 736 -26.96 13.75 -8.33
N ILE A 737 -25.82 13.26 -7.85
CA ILE A 737 -25.53 11.82 -7.77
C ILE A 737 -26.57 11.13 -6.89
N TYR A 738 -26.88 11.69 -5.72
CA TYR A 738 -27.88 11.14 -4.82
C TYR A 738 -29.26 11.01 -5.48
N LEU A 739 -29.72 12.06 -6.17
CA LEU A 739 -31.03 12.06 -6.82
C LEU A 739 -31.14 11.05 -7.97
N HIS A 740 -30.09 10.91 -8.79
CA HIS A 740 -30.14 10.06 -9.99
C HIS A 740 -29.68 8.61 -9.76
N ALA A 741 -28.70 8.39 -8.90
CA ALA A 741 -28.08 7.08 -8.67
C ALA A 741 -28.37 6.50 -7.28
N GLY A 742 -28.99 7.28 -6.39
CA GLY A 742 -29.39 6.86 -5.06
C GLY A 742 -28.27 6.90 -4.03
N ARG A 743 -28.65 6.56 -2.80
CA ARG A 743 -27.79 6.53 -1.60
C ARG A 743 -26.47 5.77 -1.77
N PRO A 744 -26.45 4.51 -2.27
CA PRO A 744 -25.20 3.74 -2.34
C PRO A 744 -24.17 4.38 -3.26
N ALA A 745 -24.60 4.97 -4.37
CA ALA A 745 -23.71 5.65 -5.31
C ALA A 745 -23.15 6.95 -4.72
N ALA A 746 -23.98 7.73 -4.03
CA ALA A 746 -23.54 8.95 -3.35
C ALA A 746 -22.51 8.64 -2.24
N LYS A 747 -22.78 7.62 -1.40
CA LYS A 747 -21.86 7.20 -0.34
C LYS A 747 -20.52 6.70 -0.90
N ARG A 748 -20.54 5.89 -1.96
CA ARG A 748 -19.31 5.46 -2.65
C ARG A 748 -18.53 6.66 -3.23
N PHE A 749 -19.23 7.63 -3.82
CA PHE A 749 -18.60 8.84 -4.33
C PHE A 749 -17.95 9.65 -3.20
N PHE A 750 -18.63 9.77 -2.06
CA PHE A 750 -18.12 10.41 -0.85
C PHE A 750 -16.84 9.73 -0.33
N GLU A 751 -16.84 8.39 -0.19
CA GLU A 751 -15.68 7.63 0.25
C GLU A 751 -14.48 7.82 -0.70
N GLN A 752 -14.71 7.86 -2.01
CA GLN A 752 -13.66 7.94 -3.03
C GLN A 752 -13.02 9.33 -3.17
N HIS A 753 -13.79 10.41 -2.97
CA HIS A 753 -13.31 11.78 -3.25
C HIS A 753 -13.09 12.64 -2.00
N PHE A 754 -13.79 12.35 -0.90
CA PHE A 754 -13.74 13.16 0.31
C PHE A 754 -12.99 12.45 1.43
N LEU A 755 -13.33 11.18 1.73
CA LEU A 755 -12.62 10.41 2.76
C LEU A 755 -11.23 9.91 2.33
N SER A 756 -10.95 9.84 1.04
CA SER A 756 -9.60 9.52 0.52
C SER A 756 -8.57 10.62 0.80
N ARG A 757 -9.01 11.82 1.20
CA ARG A 757 -8.12 12.93 1.54
C ARG A 757 -7.57 12.72 2.95
N HIS A 758 -6.25 12.77 3.07
CA HIS A 758 -5.58 12.63 4.37
C HIS A 758 -5.69 13.91 5.20
N LEU A 759 -6.30 13.82 6.39
CA LEU A 759 -6.34 14.88 7.39
C LEU A 759 -5.67 14.40 8.69
N ASN A 760 -4.59 15.07 9.11
CA ASN A 760 -3.98 14.81 10.40
C ASN A 760 -4.75 15.50 11.53
N ILE A 761 -5.70 14.79 12.14
CA ILE A 761 -6.55 15.32 13.21
C ILE A 761 -5.73 15.72 14.45
N SER A 762 -4.56 15.12 14.66
CA SER A 762 -3.65 15.47 15.75
C SER A 762 -3.23 16.95 15.71
N ASP A 763 -3.12 17.54 14.51
CA ASP A 763 -2.66 18.92 14.32
C ASP A 763 -3.75 19.95 14.58
N LEU A 764 -5.01 19.52 14.69
CA LEU A 764 -6.17 20.38 14.95
C LEU A 764 -6.33 20.72 16.44
N PHE A 765 -5.61 20.03 17.33
CA PHE A 765 -5.71 20.26 18.77
C PHE A 765 -4.92 21.50 19.20
N ASN A 766 -5.55 22.34 20.03
CA ASN A 766 -4.90 23.45 20.70
C ASN A 766 -5.19 23.41 22.21
N PHE A 767 -4.19 23.04 23.02
CA PHE A 767 -4.31 22.94 24.47
C PHE A 767 -3.71 24.14 25.16
N SER A 768 -4.49 24.79 26.05
CA SER A 768 -4.00 25.91 26.85
C SER A 768 -3.31 25.47 28.14
N GLN A 769 -3.88 24.49 28.88
CA GLN A 769 -3.35 24.03 30.17
C GLN A 769 -3.35 22.49 30.27
N PRO A 770 -2.57 21.78 29.43
CA PRO A 770 -2.70 20.33 29.25
C PRO A 770 -2.49 19.52 30.53
N ALA A 771 -1.62 19.96 31.45
CA ALA A 771 -1.42 19.26 32.72
C ALA A 771 -2.64 19.33 33.65
N ARG A 772 -3.37 20.46 33.63
CA ARG A 772 -4.59 20.65 34.43
C ARG A 772 -5.74 19.84 33.83
N ASP A 773 -5.86 19.87 32.51
CA ASP A 773 -6.85 19.10 31.75
C ASP A 773 -6.66 17.60 31.99
N LEU A 774 -5.42 17.11 31.95
CA LEU A 774 -5.10 15.71 32.23
C LEU A 774 -5.40 15.32 33.69
N SER A 775 -5.11 16.20 34.65
CA SER A 775 -5.44 15.92 36.06
C SER A 775 -6.96 15.81 36.28
N ARG A 776 -7.75 16.65 35.60
CA ARG A 776 -9.21 16.59 35.61
C ARG A 776 -9.73 15.32 34.94
N LEU A 777 -9.10 14.92 33.82
CA LEU A 777 -9.40 13.65 33.13
C LEU A 777 -9.18 12.46 34.05
N CYS A 778 -8.00 12.35 34.68
CA CYS A 778 -7.69 11.27 35.61
C CYS A 778 -8.69 11.23 36.78
N ALA A 779 -9.06 12.40 37.34
CA ALA A 779 -10.06 12.47 38.40
C ALA A 779 -11.45 12.02 37.93
N ARG A 780 -11.85 12.36 36.70
CA ARG A 780 -13.15 11.96 36.11
C ARG A 780 -13.23 10.46 35.89
N GLU A 781 -12.15 9.85 35.39
CA GLU A 781 -12.08 8.42 35.08
C GLU A 781 -11.67 7.56 36.29
N ASN A 782 -11.54 8.16 37.49
CA ASN A 782 -11.07 7.50 38.72
C ASN A 782 -9.68 6.86 38.61
N PHE A 783 -8.78 7.46 37.82
CA PHE A 783 -7.37 7.10 37.78
C PHE A 783 -6.59 7.76 38.91
N GLU A 784 -5.44 7.18 39.26
CA GLU A 784 -4.51 7.82 40.19
C GLU A 784 -4.05 9.19 39.64
N PRO A 785 -3.78 10.18 40.50
CA PRO A 785 -3.32 11.50 40.06
C PRO A 785 -2.07 11.40 39.16
N PRO A 786 -2.03 12.11 38.02
CA PRO A 786 -0.93 11.98 37.07
C PRO A 786 0.36 12.63 37.63
N VAL A 787 1.44 11.87 37.65
CA VAL A 787 2.77 12.29 38.11
C VAL A 787 3.76 12.30 36.94
N ALA A 788 4.43 13.43 36.73
CA ALA A 788 5.49 13.56 35.73
C ALA A 788 6.82 13.03 36.29
N LYS A 789 7.47 12.12 35.57
CA LYS A 789 8.78 11.53 35.92
C LYS A 789 9.75 11.72 34.75
N ILE A 790 11.01 12.03 35.05
CA ILE A 790 12.06 12.07 34.03
C ILE A 790 12.42 10.62 33.68
N ILE A 791 12.28 10.26 32.40
CA ILE A 791 12.64 8.93 31.88
C ILE A 791 14.13 8.92 31.52
N SER A 792 14.56 9.94 30.77
CA SER A 792 15.94 10.13 30.39
C SER A 792 16.26 11.62 30.24
N GLU A 793 17.53 11.97 30.39
CA GLU A 793 18.01 13.32 30.14
C GLU A 793 19.43 13.31 29.57
N THR A 794 19.71 14.28 28.71
CA THR A 794 21.05 14.51 28.19
C THR A 794 21.31 16.01 28.01
N GLY A 795 22.58 16.41 28.15
CA GLY A 795 22.99 17.79 27.89
C GLY A 795 22.36 18.85 28.80
N ARG A 796 22.00 18.51 30.06
CA ARG A 796 21.31 19.40 31.02
C ARG A 796 21.95 20.80 31.16
N LYS A 797 23.29 20.88 31.11
CA LYS A 797 24.05 22.13 31.20
C LYS A 797 24.55 22.64 29.84
N SER A 798 23.91 22.24 28.76
CA SER A 798 24.22 22.69 27.40
C SER A 798 23.17 23.69 26.90
N ARG A 799 23.45 24.35 25.76
CA ARG A 799 22.49 25.22 25.08
C ARG A 799 21.27 24.47 24.53
N HIS A 800 21.41 23.17 24.27
CA HIS A 800 20.36 22.33 23.71
C HIS A 800 20.18 21.06 24.57
N PRO A 801 19.66 21.19 25.80
CA PRO A 801 19.33 20.03 26.61
C PRO A 801 18.22 19.23 25.93
N VAL A 802 18.14 17.94 26.23
CA VAL A 802 16.96 17.12 25.90
C VAL A 802 16.52 16.41 27.16
N PHE A 803 15.31 16.72 27.61
CA PHE A 803 14.62 16.04 28.71
C PHE A 803 13.49 15.21 28.14
N VAL A 804 13.47 13.92 28.44
CA VAL A 804 12.36 13.02 28.12
C VAL A 804 11.57 12.78 29.40
N VAL A 805 10.32 13.24 29.41
CA VAL A 805 9.43 13.16 30.57
C VAL A 805 8.26 12.25 30.22
N GLY A 806 7.97 11.29 31.09
CA GLY A 806 6.75 10.48 31.05
C GLY A 806 5.76 10.94 32.12
N ILE A 807 4.47 10.92 31.80
CA ILE A 807 3.40 11.10 32.78
C ILE A 807 2.81 9.73 33.10
N PHE A 808 2.78 9.41 34.39
CA PHE A 808 2.31 8.14 34.91
C PHE A 808 1.10 8.34 35.80
N SER A 809 0.14 7.42 35.74
CA SER A 809 -0.92 7.26 36.72
C SER A 809 -0.72 5.88 37.36
N GLY A 810 -0.29 5.85 38.62
CA GLY A 810 0.23 4.63 39.25
C GLY A 810 1.47 4.11 38.51
N GLN A 811 1.34 2.92 37.92
CA GLN A 811 2.38 2.27 37.10
C GLN A 811 2.22 2.52 35.60
N ASP A 812 1.04 2.96 35.15
CA ASP A 812 0.74 3.08 33.74
C ASP A 812 1.27 4.40 33.17
N LYS A 813 2.04 4.31 32.07
CA LYS A 813 2.52 5.48 31.34
C LYS A 813 1.42 6.00 30.42
N LEU A 814 0.83 7.14 30.76
CA LEU A 814 -0.24 7.77 29.98
C LEU A 814 0.29 8.51 28.74
N GLY A 815 1.47 9.09 28.84
CA GLY A 815 2.07 9.85 27.74
C GLY A 815 3.54 10.17 27.98
N GLU A 816 4.25 10.49 26.91
CA GLU A 816 5.68 10.79 26.90
C GLU A 816 5.94 12.00 26.01
N GLY A 817 6.90 12.84 26.41
CA GLY A 817 7.27 14.02 25.65
C GLY A 817 8.71 14.43 25.89
N ALA A 818 9.41 14.75 24.80
CA ALA A 818 10.76 15.31 24.82
C ALA A 818 10.72 16.83 24.66
N GLY A 819 11.52 17.57 25.42
CA GLY A 819 11.60 19.02 25.35
C GLY A 819 12.98 19.56 25.76
N ALA A 820 13.26 20.80 25.37
CA ALA A 820 14.52 21.48 25.70
C ALA A 820 14.55 21.99 27.16
N SER A 821 13.39 22.06 27.80
CA SER A 821 13.23 22.32 29.23
C SER A 821 12.34 21.27 29.89
N LEU A 822 12.49 21.06 31.21
CA LEU A 822 11.63 20.17 31.97
C LEU A 822 10.15 20.55 31.89
N LEU A 823 9.84 21.85 31.87
CA LEU A 823 8.47 22.34 31.77
C LEU A 823 7.87 22.05 30.39
N GLU A 824 8.65 22.25 29.33
CA GLU A 824 8.25 21.93 27.96
C GLU A 824 8.04 20.43 27.77
N ALA A 825 8.99 19.60 28.23
CA ALA A 825 8.88 18.15 28.16
C ALA A 825 7.63 17.64 28.90
N ARG A 826 7.37 18.17 30.11
CA ARG A 826 6.15 17.89 30.88
C ARG A 826 4.88 18.30 30.11
N SER A 827 4.86 19.50 29.52
CA SER A 827 3.71 19.98 28.75
C SER A 827 3.44 19.10 27.53
N ARG A 828 4.49 18.76 26.77
CA ARG A 828 4.41 17.86 25.61
C ARG A 828 3.94 16.45 25.99
N ALA A 829 4.43 15.91 27.11
CA ALA A 829 3.98 14.62 27.63
C ALA A 829 2.49 14.64 28.02
N ALA A 830 2.01 15.75 28.59
CA ALA A 830 0.59 15.93 28.92
C ALA A 830 -0.28 16.05 27.66
N VAL A 831 0.18 16.79 26.65
CA VAL A 831 -0.48 16.87 25.34
C VAL A 831 -0.52 15.49 24.68
N ALA A 832 0.56 14.71 24.72
CA ALA A 832 0.59 13.35 24.19
C ALA A 832 -0.43 12.44 24.88
N ALA A 833 -0.54 12.51 26.21
CA ALA A 833 -1.53 11.75 26.98
C ALA A 833 -2.98 12.14 26.60
N LEU A 834 -3.27 13.45 26.51
CA LEU A 834 -4.59 13.94 26.10
C LEU A 834 -4.93 13.57 24.65
N LYS A 835 -3.97 13.67 23.73
CA LYS A 835 -4.14 13.22 22.35
C LYS A 835 -4.39 11.71 22.29
N GLY A 836 -3.66 10.91 23.07
CA GLY A 836 -3.90 9.47 23.20
C GLY A 836 -5.31 9.14 23.68
N TRP A 837 -5.86 9.96 24.59
CA TRP A 837 -7.25 9.82 25.04
C TRP A 837 -8.27 10.19 23.95
N TYR A 838 -8.12 11.37 23.34
CA TYR A 838 -9.12 11.92 22.40
C TYR A 838 -9.05 11.29 21.00
N LEU A 839 -7.89 10.84 20.55
CA LEU A 839 -7.69 10.16 19.27
C LEU A 839 -7.90 8.65 19.35
N TYR A 840 -8.47 8.15 20.45
CA TYR A 840 -8.91 6.77 20.54
C TYR A 840 -9.84 6.43 19.37
N SER A 841 -9.52 5.35 18.65
CA SER A 841 -10.31 4.86 17.53
C SER A 841 -10.56 3.35 17.66
N PRO A 842 -11.83 2.89 17.58
CA PRO A 842 -12.14 1.48 17.66
C PRO A 842 -11.76 0.74 16.35
N LEU A 843 -11.34 -0.53 16.47
CA LEU A 843 -10.80 -1.33 15.35
C LEU A 843 -11.79 -1.52 14.18
N ASN A 844 -13.07 -1.73 14.48
CA ASN A 844 -14.12 -1.98 13.50
C ASN A 844 -15.13 -0.83 13.50
N VAL A 845 -14.75 0.30 12.92
CA VAL A 845 -15.64 1.46 12.79
C VAL A 845 -16.76 1.14 11.79
N ARG A 846 -17.98 1.05 12.30
CA ARG A 846 -19.20 0.97 11.48
C ARG A 846 -20.01 2.23 11.69
N VAL A 847 -20.42 2.85 10.58
CA VAL A 847 -21.23 4.07 10.59
C VAL A 847 -22.73 3.75 10.59
N PRO A 848 -23.58 4.56 11.25
CA PRO A 848 -25.03 4.35 11.28
C PRO A 848 -25.67 4.23 9.89
N SER A 849 -25.22 5.02 8.91
CA SER A 849 -25.74 4.97 7.53
C SER A 849 -25.56 3.59 6.86
N SER A 850 -24.66 2.73 7.34
CA SER A 850 -24.51 1.36 6.84
C SER A 850 -25.66 0.42 7.21
N MET A 851 -26.55 0.84 8.12
CA MET A 851 -27.75 0.09 8.48
C MET A 851 -28.88 0.27 7.46
N GLU A 852 -28.78 1.27 6.59
CA GLU A 852 -29.76 1.53 5.55
C GLU A 852 -29.57 0.64 4.31
N GLU A 853 -28.47 -0.12 4.23
CA GLU A 853 -28.14 -1.00 3.11
C GLU A 853 -28.92 -2.34 3.20
N GLU A 854 -29.37 -2.86 2.06
CA GLU A 854 -30.11 -4.13 2.01
C GLU A 854 -29.22 -5.29 2.47
N GLY A 855 -29.68 -6.04 3.48
CA GLY A 855 -28.92 -7.16 4.06
C GLY A 855 -27.83 -6.75 5.06
N ALA A 856 -27.87 -5.50 5.55
CA ALA A 856 -26.96 -5.02 6.59
C ALA A 856 -26.98 -5.92 7.83
N ALA A 857 -25.79 -6.27 8.35
CA ALA A 857 -25.65 -6.99 9.61
C ALA A 857 -26.30 -6.20 10.76
N PRO A 858 -26.74 -6.84 11.86
CA PRO A 858 -27.29 -6.15 13.02
C PRO A 858 -26.38 -5.02 13.53
N TRP A 859 -26.97 -3.90 13.96
CA TRP A 859 -26.22 -2.77 14.48
C TRP A 859 -25.46 -3.16 15.75
N LYS A 860 -24.16 -2.87 15.79
CA LYS A 860 -23.35 -2.99 17.00
C LYS A 860 -23.20 -1.60 17.61
N PRO A 861 -23.54 -1.40 18.90
CA PRO A 861 -23.38 -0.11 19.55
C PRO A 861 -21.94 0.40 19.45
N VAL A 862 -21.79 1.65 19.02
CA VAL A 862 -20.51 2.37 19.00
C VAL A 862 -20.28 3.00 20.37
N HIS A 863 -19.02 3.18 20.76
CA HIS A 863 -18.68 3.88 21.99
C HIS A 863 -19.15 5.33 21.91
N VAL A 864 -19.81 5.81 22.96
CA VAL A 864 -20.24 7.21 23.11
C VAL A 864 -19.52 7.76 24.34
N ASP A 865 -18.71 8.80 24.14
CA ASP A 865 -17.99 9.45 25.24
C ASP A 865 -18.91 10.32 26.10
N LEU A 866 -18.48 10.61 27.32
CA LEU A 866 -19.15 11.51 28.25
C LEU A 866 -18.93 13.00 27.91
N GLY A 867 -18.21 13.28 26.82
CA GLY A 867 -17.86 14.61 26.35
C GLY A 867 -16.45 15.05 26.74
N GLU A 868 -16.03 16.20 26.24
CA GLU A 868 -14.71 16.77 26.52
C GLU A 868 -14.52 17.10 28.01
N VAL A 869 -13.27 17.10 28.46
CA VAL A 869 -12.94 17.45 29.85
C VAL A 869 -13.06 18.95 30.05
N ILE A 870 -13.96 19.36 30.95
CA ILE A 870 -14.18 20.78 31.29
C ILE A 870 -13.40 21.14 32.56
N VAL A 871 -12.63 22.23 32.49
CA VAL A 871 -11.55 22.56 33.45
C VAL A 871 -11.76 23.89 34.15
#